data_AF-A0A918REV1-F1
#
_entry.id   AF-A0A918REV1-F1
#
_cell.length_a   1.000
_cell.length_b   1.000
_cell.length_c   1.000
_cell.angle_alpha   90.00
_cell.angle_beta   90.00
_cell.angle_gamma   90.00
#
_symmetry.space_group_name_H-M   'P 1'
#
loop_
_entity.id
_entity.type
_entity.pdbx_description
1 polymer ?
#
loop_
_entity_poly.entity_id
_entity_poly.type
_entity_poly.pdbx_seq_one_letter_code
_entity_poly.pdbx_strand_id
1 'polypeptide(L)'
;MSVAGLFGSLNLASYKRRLKIVSEPMKLFYCLRALVSIVCLLGASLAVQGAPAVIEVGSGVLPATTAPGPGIATPFTTITFDAEFASPPNVFVMTEENAANADPCTIRIRNITTTGFDAACHEPINADRASGGMIFEYVAVQDGTTSVPLSTSGTVDFVSSCQEISAQQYGPNCAACSGAQSYVGVTFPGGGFTAAPALLTQVQTTNNLVSGEPVFLDTAVRQGSLSATGFDLSLDQMEAGTGPLASTEEVCYLAVERNGCQTLDLSSLGGPASLAFQAQTGGNNVDGHDNACSTGEGVGFAAGCFTTTPIAVAKQVTRNGNNGGLLRRCSVNSSEIVLTFDEDQVSDAERNHIDETASVLAFGSAFTTPVTMAEARAVLRGRWVLFEWSTNAEVFHLGFNLWAEVEGEWVQINRRFIAGDGQDTETLKSYKKRVRLTRHQANKASRFAISSIDSQGLEEFYGPFESGERYGSRTAPDPVDWALVRAEFESMTGASVVDKKHHRRRIGTTATWREPLPSGKSRHGLVEFDVEGEGIRRLSGSDILAAAPGYLGVNLDRVALTLNGAPVARHIVSKDHRLSEDDSVYFVAQPPTGEYAIYLNRYTYRLSLDRRLALDANTFDAGPSDTQSVSNKALTSVKLTRDKLYSASSSGETPWYDSRILAAGSPNTQGYQFDFDVETALPGAIEFALLGGVDFPGATDDHHFRIMVNGTPVHEAWFDGFNAATGRVTVPPGLLQNGVNQVEVVVEGDTGFWADLILVDDLTVSAFTDLESVLEKDIVIPPDSEVIEVTNAAHPDTLVFIYTLNGGLSVANSEVIKDDARLVALPPRITRAPMRLAWGRDDVWQGVAALRYVSPERLPAAPASYVIVAHPNFVGDKLEQFRRFKENQGFTVELVDWHSVVAQFGFGNDTPHALARYLKSLPEIDETRHVLIVGGHSYDYRGLSGQHVVNYIPTFYRAVSVLNFAPTDNPLADLNGDRVPELAIGRWPVRTSGDLSNIVDKTLQWHTLREQQPYQDALLLAQAVDNRNLDFAEQLQGRVAIPLMAMPEFDGVSLIDLDGVRQGAMTIQEARDQVRESIDGGVGLLSFAGHASTAGWGYQGVVDTQFIQSLDNTDTPLIVMPLACYTTNYESTSINTLAHQWLFAGLQGAVAIHGASVLGEYRENALFAERFLRAGAAGATTIGEAILNAKREMVGTNPMLNNWVLLGDPALPLR
;
A
#
# COMPACT_ATOMS: atom_id res chain seq x y z
N MET A 1 15.21 -49.38 61.66
CA MET A 1 16.48 -49.53 60.90
C MET A 1 16.26 -50.51 59.76
N SER A 2 16.47 -50.04 58.53
CA SER A 2 17.06 -50.73 57.36
C SER A 2 16.52 -52.06 56.79
N VAL A 3 16.07 -51.97 55.52
CA VAL A 3 16.42 -52.78 54.31
C VAL A 3 16.09 -54.29 54.25
N ALA A 4 15.39 -54.71 53.17
CA ALA A 4 15.84 -55.69 52.13
C ALA A 4 14.67 -56.44 51.45
N GLY A 5 14.82 -56.75 50.15
CA GLY A 5 14.55 -58.10 49.62
C GLY A 5 13.21 -58.44 48.95
N LEU A 6 13.21 -58.42 47.61
CA LEU A 6 12.78 -59.45 46.64
C LEU A 6 11.89 -60.66 47.03
N PHE A 7 10.99 -60.97 46.08
CA PHE A 7 10.33 -62.25 45.74
C PHE A 7 9.33 -62.90 46.73
N GLY A 8 8.12 -63.16 46.21
CA GLY A 8 7.43 -64.44 46.39
C GLY A 8 6.32 -64.55 47.44
N SER A 9 5.11 -64.82 46.94
CA SER A 9 4.00 -65.58 47.57
C SER A 9 3.00 -64.86 48.50
N LEU A 10 1.78 -65.43 48.49
CA LEU A 10 0.70 -65.41 49.48
C LEU A 10 -0.46 -64.40 49.34
N ASN A 11 -1.48 -64.85 48.60
CA ASN A 11 -2.83 -65.15 49.08
C ASN A 11 -3.12 -64.93 50.59
N LEU A 12 -4.15 -64.12 50.92
CA LEU A 12 -5.21 -64.28 51.95
C LEU A 12 -5.92 -62.91 52.10
N ALA A 13 -7.21 -62.76 51.75
CA ALA A 13 -8.36 -62.94 52.66
C ALA A 13 -8.31 -61.96 53.86
N SER A 14 -9.31 -61.16 54.23
CA SER A 14 -10.76 -61.26 54.02
C SER A 14 -11.47 -60.21 54.91
N TYR A 15 -12.78 -60.04 54.64
CA TYR A 15 -13.86 -59.67 55.57
C TYR A 15 -14.10 -58.15 55.78
N LYS A 16 -15.32 -57.61 55.65
CA LYS A 16 -16.65 -58.26 55.64
C LYS A 16 -17.73 -57.22 55.29
N ARG A 17 -18.71 -57.65 54.48
CA ARG A 17 -20.18 -57.47 54.70
C ARG A 17 -20.77 -56.06 54.46
N ARG A 18 -21.97 -55.88 53.88
CA ARG A 18 -23.14 -56.74 53.65
C ARG A 18 -24.04 -56.08 52.58
N LEU A 19 -24.68 -56.93 51.75
CA LEU A 19 -26.11 -56.94 51.35
C LEU A 19 -26.75 -55.62 50.85
N LYS A 20 -27.67 -55.58 49.89
CA LYS A 20 -28.42 -56.52 49.04
C LYS A 20 -29.27 -55.58 48.17
N ILE A 21 -29.56 -56.00 46.92
CA ILE A 21 -30.91 -56.14 46.30
C ILE A 21 -31.87 -54.97 46.54
N VAL A 22 -32.50 -54.31 45.57
CA VAL A 22 -33.49 -54.71 44.53
C VAL A 22 -33.80 -53.35 43.82
N SER A 23 -34.35 -53.17 42.63
CA SER A 23 -35.05 -53.96 41.63
C SER A 23 -35.34 -52.98 40.47
N GLU A 24 -35.18 -53.45 39.25
CA GLU A 24 -35.95 -53.08 38.05
C GLU A 24 -37.49 -53.16 38.25
N PRO A 25 -38.39 -52.99 37.25
CA PRO A 25 -38.42 -52.17 36.02
C PRO A 25 -39.84 -51.51 35.82
N MET A 26 -40.20 -51.17 34.56
CA MET A 26 -41.57 -51.07 34.00
C MET A 26 -42.36 -49.76 34.24
N LYS A 27 -43.23 -49.27 33.36
CA LYS A 27 -43.63 -49.47 31.94
C LYS A 27 -44.78 -48.49 31.68
N LEU A 28 -44.96 -48.11 30.41
CA LEU A 28 -46.21 -47.89 29.67
C LEU A 28 -47.17 -46.70 29.99
N PHE A 29 -47.34 -45.85 28.96
CA PHE A 29 -48.58 -45.50 28.23
C PHE A 29 -49.79 -44.92 29.01
N TYR A 30 -50.28 -43.73 28.58
CA TYR A 30 -51.54 -43.56 27.81
C TYR A 30 -51.85 -42.07 27.48
N CYS A 31 -52.16 -41.83 26.19
CA CYS A 31 -53.13 -40.90 25.56
C CYS A 31 -53.19 -39.39 25.92
N LEU A 32 -53.74 -38.47 25.12
CA LEU A 32 -54.05 -38.27 23.68
C LEU A 32 -54.85 -36.94 23.63
N ARG A 33 -54.40 -35.92 22.86
CA ARG A 33 -55.15 -34.71 22.36
C ARG A 33 -55.73 -33.74 23.43
N ALA A 34 -55.66 -32.41 23.33
CA ALA A 34 -55.58 -31.44 22.23
C ALA A 34 -55.17 -30.04 22.75
N LEU A 35 -54.60 -29.19 21.88
CA LEU A 35 -54.92 -27.76 21.63
C LEU A 35 -53.69 -26.90 21.27
N VAL A 36 -53.98 -25.99 20.34
CA VAL A 36 -53.16 -24.97 19.68
C VAL A 36 -52.88 -23.78 20.62
N SER A 37 -51.68 -23.20 20.48
CA SER A 37 -51.24 -21.85 20.90
C SER A 37 -50.77 -21.59 22.34
N ILE A 38 -49.58 -20.96 22.40
CA ILE A 38 -49.03 -20.00 23.41
C ILE A 38 -48.07 -20.51 24.51
N VAL A 39 -46.83 -19.98 24.42
CA VAL A 39 -45.79 -19.65 25.44
C VAL A 39 -44.71 -20.69 25.78
N CYS A 40 -43.56 -20.47 25.12
CA CYS A 40 -42.23 -20.12 25.64
C CYS A 40 -41.60 -20.81 26.87
N LEU A 41 -40.25 -20.83 26.76
CA LEU A 41 -39.22 -20.84 27.82
C LEU A 41 -38.88 -22.19 28.44
N LEU A 42 -37.75 -22.77 27.97
CA LEU A 42 -36.56 -23.03 28.77
C LEU A 42 -35.47 -23.66 27.90
N GLY A 43 -34.75 -22.79 27.19
CA GLY A 43 -33.49 -23.07 26.53
C GLY A 43 -32.56 -21.88 26.73
N ALA A 44 -32.45 -21.40 27.98
CA ALA A 44 -31.44 -20.41 28.35
C ALA A 44 -30.12 -21.15 28.53
N SER A 45 -29.34 -21.25 27.46
CA SER A 45 -27.89 -21.19 27.57
C SER A 45 -27.56 -19.90 28.30
N LEU A 46 -26.80 -19.99 29.39
CA LEU A 46 -26.15 -18.83 30.00
C LEU A 46 -25.14 -18.28 28.98
N ALA A 47 -25.63 -17.43 28.07
CA ALA A 47 -24.80 -16.50 27.36
C ALA A 47 -24.16 -15.60 28.40
N VAL A 48 -22.83 -15.54 28.39
CA VAL A 48 -22.09 -14.51 29.11
C VAL A 48 -22.53 -13.19 28.50
N GLN A 49 -23.33 -12.41 29.23
CA GLN A 49 -23.78 -11.08 28.78
C GLN A 49 -22.54 -10.18 28.65
N GLY A 50 -22.14 -9.88 27.41
CA GLY A 50 -21.33 -8.69 27.13
C GLY A 50 -22.12 -7.43 27.49
N ALA A 51 -21.42 -6.31 27.70
CA ALA A 51 -22.10 -5.02 27.81
C ALA A 51 -22.87 -4.72 26.51
N PRO A 52 -24.07 -4.12 26.58
CA PRO A 52 -24.83 -3.76 25.40
C PRO A 52 -24.09 -2.72 24.55
N ALA A 53 -24.32 -2.74 23.22
CA ALA A 53 -23.76 -1.75 22.32
C ALA A 53 -24.28 -0.33 22.65
N VAL A 54 -23.40 0.67 22.48
CA VAL A 54 -23.74 2.10 22.67
C VAL A 54 -23.57 2.92 21.39
N ILE A 55 -22.67 2.50 20.50
CA ILE A 55 -22.48 3.03 19.16
C ILE A 55 -21.99 1.88 18.27
N GLU A 56 -22.49 1.83 17.05
CA GLU A 56 -22.08 0.91 16.00
C GLU A 56 -21.95 1.69 14.69
N VAL A 57 -20.93 1.33 13.91
CA VAL A 57 -20.66 1.93 12.62
C VAL A 57 -20.41 0.79 11.64
N GLY A 58 -21.18 0.75 10.55
CA GLY A 58 -21.18 -0.41 9.68
C GLY A 58 -21.59 -0.09 8.25
N SER A 59 -21.80 -1.14 7.46
CA SER A 59 -22.29 -1.05 6.09
C SER A 59 -23.41 -2.07 5.85
N GLY A 60 -24.47 -1.65 5.16
CA GLY A 60 -25.54 -2.52 4.70
C GLY A 60 -25.44 -2.82 3.21
N VAL A 61 -26.04 -3.94 2.78
CA VAL A 61 -26.15 -4.33 1.37
C VAL A 61 -27.62 -4.34 0.97
N LEU A 62 -27.95 -3.61 -0.08
CA LEU A 62 -29.26 -3.66 -0.71
C LEU A 62 -29.17 -4.46 -2.02
N PRO A 63 -30.02 -5.47 -2.23
CA PRO A 63 -30.03 -6.25 -3.46
C PRO A 63 -30.54 -5.41 -4.63
N ALA A 64 -30.12 -5.78 -5.85
CA ALA A 64 -30.66 -5.17 -7.06
C ALA A 64 -32.15 -5.47 -7.20
N THR A 65 -32.96 -4.47 -7.58
CA THR A 65 -34.37 -4.64 -7.88
C THR A 65 -34.57 -4.61 -9.40
N THR A 66 -35.41 -5.51 -9.92
CA THR A 66 -35.74 -5.53 -11.36
C THR A 66 -37.04 -4.78 -11.58
N ALA A 67 -37.06 -3.84 -12.53
CA ALA A 67 -38.17 -2.93 -12.88
C ALA A 67 -39.56 -3.57 -12.71
N PRO A 68 -40.19 -3.47 -11.52
CA PRO A 68 -41.44 -4.17 -11.23
C PRO A 68 -42.63 -3.54 -11.99
N GLY A 69 -42.43 -2.34 -12.54
CA GLY A 69 -43.47 -1.46 -13.05
C GLY A 69 -44.20 -0.70 -11.92
N PRO A 70 -44.99 0.32 -12.28
CA PRO A 70 -45.72 1.13 -11.32
C PRO A 70 -46.76 0.29 -10.55
N GLY A 71 -46.64 0.23 -9.21
CA GLY A 71 -47.63 -0.39 -8.31
C GLY A 71 -47.16 -1.60 -7.50
N ILE A 72 -45.89 -2.03 -7.62
CA ILE A 72 -45.30 -3.04 -6.74
C ILE A 72 -44.42 -2.36 -5.68
N ALA A 73 -44.51 -2.85 -4.45
CA ALA A 73 -43.82 -2.34 -3.28
C ALA A 73 -42.29 -2.45 -3.38
N THR A 74 -41.55 -1.42 -2.94
CA THR A 74 -40.09 -1.50 -2.84
C THR A 74 -39.72 -2.48 -1.70
N PRO A 75 -38.96 -3.54 -1.96
CA PRO A 75 -38.60 -4.50 -0.94
C PRO A 75 -37.63 -3.88 0.08
N PHE A 76 -37.95 -4.03 1.37
CA PHE A 76 -37.03 -3.70 2.45
C PHE A 76 -36.14 -4.91 2.77
N THR A 77 -34.87 -4.64 3.03
CA THR A 77 -33.87 -5.60 3.46
C THR A 77 -33.54 -5.36 4.93
N THR A 78 -33.55 -6.42 5.74
CA THR A 78 -33.16 -6.34 7.14
C THR A 78 -31.64 -6.29 7.27
N ILE A 79 -31.14 -5.26 7.92
CA ILE A 79 -29.75 -5.08 8.32
C ILE A 79 -29.65 -5.44 9.80
N THR A 80 -28.68 -6.29 10.16
CA THR A 80 -28.49 -6.79 11.52
C THR A 80 -27.35 -6.01 12.17
N PHE A 81 -27.53 -5.65 13.44
CA PHE A 81 -26.46 -5.05 14.24
C PHE A 81 -25.47 -6.12 14.71
N ASP A 82 -24.21 -5.73 14.80
CA ASP A 82 -23.10 -6.56 15.26
C ASP A 82 -23.24 -6.96 16.74
N ALA A 83 -23.78 -6.04 17.55
CA ALA A 83 -24.07 -6.27 18.94
C ALA A 83 -25.45 -5.71 19.33
N GLU A 84 -26.13 -6.40 20.25
CA GLU A 84 -27.45 -5.96 20.71
C GLU A 84 -27.34 -4.66 21.53
N PHE A 85 -28.14 -3.67 21.16
CA PHE A 85 -28.30 -2.42 21.93
C PHE A 85 -29.24 -2.62 23.12
N ALA A 86 -29.05 -1.83 24.19
CA ALA A 86 -29.93 -1.89 25.37
C ALA A 86 -31.37 -1.43 25.06
N SER A 87 -31.54 -0.62 24.02
CA SER A 87 -32.80 -0.13 23.48
C SER A 87 -32.61 0.21 22.00
N PRO A 88 -33.68 0.33 21.18
CA PRO A 88 -33.54 0.69 19.77
C PRO A 88 -32.66 1.95 19.60
N PRO A 89 -31.57 1.88 18.81
CA PRO A 89 -30.68 3.02 18.58
C PRO A 89 -31.26 3.97 17.53
N ASN A 90 -30.68 5.17 17.45
CA ASN A 90 -30.93 6.13 16.37
C ASN A 90 -29.99 5.80 15.21
N VAL A 91 -30.53 5.61 14.00
CA VAL A 91 -29.77 5.14 12.82
C VAL A 91 -29.64 6.25 11.79
N PHE A 92 -28.45 6.41 11.23
CA PHE A 92 -28.11 7.41 10.20
C PHE A 92 -27.45 6.70 9.03
N VAL A 93 -27.94 6.90 7.80
CA VAL A 93 -27.48 6.16 6.61
C VAL A 93 -26.93 7.09 5.52
N MET A 94 -25.99 6.60 4.71
CA MET A 94 -25.43 7.32 3.56
C MET A 94 -25.85 6.68 2.24
N THR A 95 -26.56 7.41 1.39
CA THR A 95 -26.98 6.89 0.08
C THR A 95 -25.81 6.95 -0.92
N GLU A 96 -25.54 5.86 -1.63
CA GLU A 96 -24.51 5.76 -2.68
C GLU A 96 -25.02 6.27 -4.05
N GLU A 97 -24.14 6.90 -4.83
CA GLU A 97 -24.32 7.11 -6.28
C GLU A 97 -23.68 5.96 -7.06
N ASN A 98 -24.45 5.33 -7.94
CA ASN A 98 -24.03 4.19 -8.75
C ASN A 98 -24.04 4.61 -10.23
N ALA A 99 -22.90 4.45 -10.91
CA ALA A 99 -22.64 4.93 -12.28
C ALA A 99 -23.40 4.22 -13.42
N ALA A 100 -24.44 3.43 -13.11
CA ALA A 100 -25.31 2.80 -14.11
C ALA A 100 -26.70 3.46 -14.12
N ASN A 101 -26.80 4.72 -14.56
CA ASN A 101 -28.07 5.42 -14.84
C ASN A 101 -29.19 5.17 -13.80
N ALA A 102 -28.88 5.24 -12.51
CA ALA A 102 -29.88 5.06 -11.47
C ALA A 102 -30.76 6.31 -11.37
N ASP A 103 -32.08 6.09 -11.31
CA ASP A 103 -33.05 7.12 -10.94
C ASP A 103 -32.71 7.65 -9.51
N PRO A 104 -33.00 8.92 -9.19
CA PRO A 104 -32.76 9.47 -7.85
C PRO A 104 -33.43 8.63 -6.77
N CYS A 105 -32.67 8.22 -5.74
CA CYS A 105 -33.23 7.49 -4.62
C CYS A 105 -32.69 7.96 -3.27
N THR A 106 -33.48 7.73 -2.22
CA THR A 106 -33.08 7.95 -0.83
C THR A 106 -33.27 6.67 -0.02
N ILE A 107 -32.33 6.37 0.88
CA ILE A 107 -32.48 5.20 1.76
C ILE A 107 -33.49 5.51 2.85
N ARG A 108 -34.64 4.83 2.78
CA ARG A 108 -35.67 4.84 3.82
C ARG A 108 -35.43 3.69 4.78
N ILE A 109 -35.55 3.96 6.07
CA ILE A 109 -35.43 2.97 7.14
C ILE A 109 -36.73 2.82 7.92
N ARG A 110 -36.94 1.63 8.51
CA ARG A 110 -38.07 1.33 9.40
C ARG A 110 -37.73 0.17 10.35
N ASN A 111 -38.66 -0.17 11.24
CA ASN A 111 -38.57 -1.33 12.13
C ASN A 111 -37.23 -1.40 12.88
N ILE A 112 -36.77 -0.27 13.43
CA ILE A 112 -35.53 -0.22 14.20
C ILE A 112 -35.77 -0.93 15.54
N THR A 113 -34.96 -1.96 15.79
CA THR A 113 -35.00 -2.81 16.99
C THR A 113 -33.66 -2.78 17.71
N THR A 114 -33.51 -3.53 18.81
CA THR A 114 -32.22 -3.67 19.50
C THR A 114 -31.18 -4.46 18.69
N THR A 115 -31.61 -5.18 17.65
CA THR A 115 -30.76 -6.12 16.90
C THR A 115 -30.63 -5.78 15.42
N GLY A 116 -31.28 -4.73 14.93
CA GLY A 116 -31.20 -4.34 13.52
C GLY A 116 -32.32 -3.40 13.08
N PHE A 117 -32.35 -3.09 11.79
CA PHE A 117 -33.34 -2.23 11.14
C PHE A 117 -33.60 -2.69 9.70
N ASP A 118 -34.74 -2.29 9.14
CA ASP A 118 -35.06 -2.54 7.73
C ASP A 118 -34.68 -1.32 6.88
N ALA A 119 -34.08 -1.51 5.71
CA ALA A 119 -33.68 -0.45 4.77
C ALA A 119 -34.10 -0.74 3.32
N ALA A 120 -34.38 0.31 2.55
CA ALA A 120 -34.62 0.24 1.11
C ALA A 120 -34.18 1.54 0.40
N CYS A 121 -33.59 1.43 -0.80
CA CYS A 121 -33.43 2.55 -1.73
C CYS A 121 -34.80 2.83 -2.33
N HIS A 122 -35.38 3.97 -1.95
CA HIS A 122 -36.71 4.35 -2.34
C HIS A 122 -36.64 5.44 -3.40
N GLU A 123 -37.18 5.16 -4.58
CA GLU A 123 -37.26 6.06 -5.74
C GLU A 123 -38.62 6.77 -5.80
N PRO A 124 -38.73 7.94 -6.46
CA PRO A 124 -39.99 8.65 -6.61
C PRO A 124 -41.01 7.88 -7.47
N ILE A 125 -42.29 8.24 -7.36
CA ILE A 125 -43.44 7.43 -7.85
C ILE A 125 -43.49 7.23 -9.39
N ASN A 126 -42.78 8.06 -10.15
CA ASN A 126 -42.69 8.03 -11.61
C ASN A 126 -41.44 7.32 -12.15
N ALA A 127 -40.51 6.92 -11.27
CA ALA A 127 -39.34 6.11 -11.60
C ALA A 127 -39.72 4.64 -11.86
N ASP A 128 -38.87 3.90 -12.55
CA ASP A 128 -39.13 2.50 -12.89
C ASP A 128 -39.00 1.53 -11.69
N ARG A 129 -38.52 2.05 -10.54
CA ARG A 129 -38.27 1.34 -9.28
C ARG A 129 -37.17 0.28 -9.40
N ALA A 130 -36.33 0.39 -10.44
CA ALA A 130 -35.18 -0.45 -10.66
C ALA A 130 -33.93 0.22 -10.10
N SER A 131 -33.52 -0.22 -8.92
CA SER A 131 -32.23 0.16 -8.35
C SER A 131 -31.19 -0.92 -8.64
N GLY A 132 -30.01 -0.52 -9.07
CA GLY A 132 -28.84 -1.39 -8.99
C GLY A 132 -28.55 -1.72 -7.53
N GLY A 133 -28.13 -2.96 -7.24
CA GLY A 133 -27.74 -3.33 -5.87
C GLY A 133 -26.63 -2.42 -5.39
N MET A 134 -26.71 -1.98 -4.13
CA MET A 134 -25.82 -0.95 -3.57
C MET A 134 -25.32 -1.29 -2.18
N ILE A 135 -24.25 -0.62 -1.79
CA ILE A 135 -23.67 -0.68 -0.45
C ILE A 135 -23.82 0.69 0.17
N PHE A 136 -24.31 0.75 1.39
CA PHE A 136 -24.48 2.00 2.09
C PHE A 136 -23.87 1.93 3.48
N GLU A 137 -23.33 3.04 3.94
CA GLU A 137 -22.79 3.17 5.29
C GLU A 137 -23.87 3.57 6.28
N TYR A 138 -23.73 3.13 7.53
CA TYR A 138 -24.59 3.60 8.61
C TYR A 138 -23.83 3.85 9.91
N VAL A 139 -24.40 4.71 10.74
CA VAL A 139 -24.06 4.90 12.15
C VAL A 139 -25.32 4.64 12.96
N ALA A 140 -25.25 3.72 13.92
CA ALA A 140 -26.29 3.48 14.90
C ALA A 140 -25.77 3.90 16.29
N VAL A 141 -26.50 4.76 16.98
CA VAL A 141 -26.06 5.30 18.28
C VAL A 141 -27.20 5.30 19.27
N GLN A 142 -26.90 4.95 20.53
CA GLN A 142 -27.85 5.00 21.61
C GLN A 142 -28.39 6.44 21.80
N ASP A 143 -29.71 6.57 21.96
CA ASP A 143 -30.36 7.86 22.22
C ASP A 143 -29.77 8.51 23.49
N GLY A 144 -29.48 9.81 23.42
CA GLY A 144 -28.82 10.58 24.48
C GLY A 144 -27.38 10.98 24.13
N THR A 145 -26.54 11.14 25.15
CA THR A 145 -25.12 11.49 25.00
C THR A 145 -24.25 10.27 25.27
N THR A 146 -23.51 9.83 24.26
CA THR A 146 -22.50 8.77 24.37
C THR A 146 -21.11 9.39 24.36
N SER A 147 -20.41 9.35 25.49
CA SER A 147 -19.04 9.85 25.62
C SER A 147 -18.03 8.73 25.37
N VAL A 148 -17.18 8.89 24.36
CA VAL A 148 -16.14 7.92 24.01
C VAL A 148 -14.77 8.46 24.40
N PRO A 149 -13.95 7.75 25.20
CA PRO A 149 -12.61 8.17 25.56
C PRO A 149 -11.67 8.32 24.35
N LEU A 150 -10.66 9.20 24.50
CA LEU A 150 -9.58 9.37 23.54
C LEU A 150 -8.27 8.72 24.04
N SER A 151 -7.45 8.20 23.12
CA SER A 151 -6.15 7.60 23.45
C SER A 151 -5.15 8.59 24.05
N THR A 152 -5.25 9.87 23.71
CA THR A 152 -4.34 10.95 24.16
C THR A 152 -4.92 11.84 25.26
N SER A 153 -5.97 11.36 25.95
CA SER A 153 -6.78 12.00 27.01
C SER A 153 -7.96 12.85 26.53
N GLY A 154 -9.07 12.82 27.29
CA GLY A 154 -10.34 13.49 26.94
C GLY A 154 -11.42 12.52 26.46
N THR A 155 -12.54 13.06 25.98
CA THR A 155 -13.66 12.31 25.40
C THR A 155 -14.23 13.03 24.18
N VAL A 156 -14.84 12.28 23.27
CA VAL A 156 -15.72 12.79 22.21
C VAL A 156 -17.16 12.45 22.59
N ASP A 157 -18.04 13.44 22.58
CA ASP A 157 -19.45 13.27 22.91
C ASP A 157 -20.29 13.17 21.62
N PHE A 158 -20.94 12.02 21.45
CA PHE A 158 -21.94 11.77 20.41
C PHE A 158 -23.31 12.09 20.98
N VAL A 159 -23.91 13.20 20.57
CA VAL A 159 -25.21 13.66 21.08
C VAL A 159 -26.30 13.34 20.08
N SER A 160 -27.15 12.38 20.39
CA SER A 160 -28.29 12.00 19.55
C SER A 160 -29.63 12.17 20.25
N SER A 161 -30.64 12.63 19.50
CA SER A 161 -32.01 12.74 19.99
C SER A 161 -33.03 12.79 18.84
N CYS A 162 -34.26 12.39 19.11
CA CYS A 162 -35.36 12.32 18.15
C CYS A 162 -36.44 13.39 18.40
N GLN A 163 -37.09 13.83 17.33
CA GLN A 163 -38.18 14.80 17.34
C GLN A 163 -39.30 14.35 16.41
N GLU A 164 -40.54 14.56 16.82
CA GLU A 164 -41.73 14.37 15.98
C GLU A 164 -41.91 15.59 15.07
N ILE A 165 -41.69 15.41 13.76
CA ILE A 165 -41.72 16.50 12.78
C ILE A 165 -42.96 16.36 11.88
N SER A 166 -43.71 17.45 11.76
CA SER A 166 -44.76 17.64 10.75
C SER A 166 -44.56 18.91 9.91
N ALA A 167 -43.51 19.68 10.21
CA ALA A 167 -43.08 20.77 9.35
C ALA A 167 -42.59 20.18 8.02
N GLN A 168 -42.90 20.86 6.92
CA GLN A 168 -42.57 20.40 5.58
C GLN A 168 -41.94 21.51 4.74
N GLN A 169 -41.13 21.11 3.77
CA GLN A 169 -40.61 21.87 2.66
C GLN A 169 -40.89 21.11 1.35
N TYR A 170 -40.90 21.82 0.24
CA TYR A 170 -41.06 21.24 -1.10
C TYR A 170 -40.65 22.25 -2.18
N GLY A 171 -40.31 21.74 -3.36
CA GLY A 171 -39.92 22.53 -4.51
C GLY A 171 -41.07 23.37 -5.10
N PRO A 172 -40.76 24.48 -5.78
CA PRO A 172 -41.78 25.39 -6.32
C PRO A 172 -42.63 24.78 -7.43
N ASN A 173 -42.13 23.74 -8.12
CA ASN A 173 -42.84 23.08 -9.22
C ASN A 173 -43.67 21.86 -8.77
N CYS A 174 -43.64 21.50 -7.47
CA CYS A 174 -44.36 20.34 -6.96
C CYS A 174 -45.89 20.52 -7.08
N ALA A 175 -46.48 19.96 -8.14
CA ALA A 175 -47.91 20.13 -8.44
C ALA A 175 -48.85 19.41 -7.45
N ALA A 176 -48.35 18.37 -6.78
CA ALA A 176 -49.09 17.58 -5.80
C ALA A 176 -48.81 17.97 -4.34
N CYS A 177 -47.85 18.88 -4.09
CA CYS A 177 -47.56 19.40 -2.76
C CYS A 177 -48.60 20.44 -2.32
N SER A 178 -49.00 20.39 -1.05
CA SER A 178 -49.88 21.39 -0.45
C SER A 178 -49.67 21.48 1.06
N GLY A 179 -49.90 22.66 1.63
CA GLY A 179 -49.67 22.92 3.06
C GLY A 179 -48.67 24.05 3.29
N ALA A 180 -48.58 24.55 4.53
CA ALA A 180 -47.67 25.64 4.87
C ALA A 180 -46.24 25.13 5.04
N GLN A 181 -45.31 25.69 4.28
CA GLN A 181 -43.88 25.43 4.46
C GLN A 181 -43.40 26.05 5.78
N SER A 182 -42.69 25.27 6.59
CA SER A 182 -42.21 25.72 7.89
C SER A 182 -41.00 24.92 8.37
N TYR A 183 -40.41 25.32 9.50
CA TYR A 183 -39.36 24.61 10.21
C TYR A 183 -39.69 24.53 11.70
N VAL A 184 -39.18 23.51 12.37
CA VAL A 184 -39.23 23.33 13.83
C VAL A 184 -37.83 23.58 14.40
N GLY A 185 -37.73 24.44 15.42
CA GLY A 185 -36.46 24.67 16.12
C GLY A 185 -36.11 23.51 17.05
N VAL A 186 -34.93 22.94 16.86
CA VAL A 186 -34.34 21.87 17.67
C VAL A 186 -33.23 22.47 18.54
N THR A 187 -33.23 22.15 19.83
CA THR A 187 -32.21 22.62 20.79
C THR A 187 -31.34 21.46 21.26
N PHE A 188 -30.03 21.62 21.25
CA PHE A 188 -29.12 20.60 21.77
C PHE A 188 -29.21 20.50 23.30
N PRO A 189 -29.23 19.28 23.88
CA PRO A 189 -29.27 19.09 25.31
C PRO A 189 -27.97 19.57 25.99
N GLY A 190 -28.01 19.81 27.31
CA GLY A 190 -26.79 20.01 28.12
C GLY A 190 -26.07 21.36 28.00
N GLY A 191 -26.62 22.33 27.26
CA GLY A 191 -26.02 23.67 27.11
C GLY A 191 -25.34 23.93 25.75
N GLY A 192 -25.36 22.95 24.85
CA GLY A 192 -24.86 23.05 23.48
C GLY A 192 -23.36 22.75 23.33
N PHE A 193 -22.86 23.02 22.13
CA PHE A 193 -21.48 22.82 21.67
C PHE A 193 -20.66 24.11 21.78
N THR A 194 -19.35 24.05 21.52
CA THR A 194 -18.50 25.26 21.55
C THR A 194 -18.66 26.10 20.27
N ALA A 195 -18.96 25.43 19.15
CA ALA A 195 -19.32 26.03 17.87
C ALA A 195 -20.45 25.22 17.21
N ALA A 196 -20.84 25.58 15.99
CA ALA A 196 -21.73 24.73 15.19
C ALA A 196 -21.10 23.32 15.01
N PRO A 197 -21.76 22.24 15.46
CA PRO A 197 -21.23 20.88 15.37
C PRO A 197 -21.32 20.33 13.94
N ALA A 198 -20.66 19.20 13.69
CA ALA A 198 -21.05 18.35 12.57
C ALA A 198 -22.41 17.71 12.90
N LEU A 199 -23.35 17.74 11.96
CA LEU A 199 -24.74 17.33 12.18
C LEU A 199 -25.20 16.32 11.13
N LEU A 200 -25.67 15.16 11.59
CA LEU A 200 -26.42 14.21 10.77
C LEU A 200 -27.90 14.26 11.16
N THR A 201 -28.80 14.18 10.17
CA THR A 201 -30.25 14.06 10.40
C THR A 201 -30.81 12.93 9.56
N GLN A 202 -31.77 12.16 10.11
CA GLN A 202 -32.34 11.00 9.43
C GLN A 202 -33.77 10.76 9.91
N VAL A 203 -34.68 10.54 8.96
CA VAL A 203 -36.05 10.08 9.24
C VAL A 203 -36.01 8.60 9.65
N GLN A 204 -36.51 8.26 10.84
CA GLN A 204 -36.48 6.89 11.40
C GLN A 204 -37.72 6.05 11.09
N THR A 205 -38.79 6.71 10.63
CA THR A 205 -40.13 6.11 10.47
C THR A 205 -40.61 6.23 9.02
N THR A 206 -41.72 5.55 8.71
CA THR A 206 -42.39 5.62 7.40
C THR A 206 -43.89 5.78 7.61
N ASN A 207 -44.29 6.81 8.37
CA ASN A 207 -45.67 6.99 8.81
C ASN A 207 -46.60 7.52 7.71
N ASN A 208 -46.04 8.27 6.74
CA ASN A 208 -46.76 8.74 5.58
C ASN A 208 -46.63 7.73 4.44
N LEU A 209 -47.75 7.11 4.07
CA LEU A 209 -47.81 6.08 3.03
C LEU A 209 -48.78 6.46 1.91
N VAL A 210 -48.41 6.14 0.67
CA VAL A 210 -49.27 6.22 -0.52
C VAL A 210 -49.31 4.85 -1.18
N SER A 211 -50.51 4.28 -1.31
CA SER A 211 -50.72 2.92 -1.84
C SER A 211 -49.91 1.83 -1.12
N GLY A 212 -49.63 2.01 0.18
CA GLY A 212 -48.85 1.07 1.00
C GLY A 212 -47.34 1.33 1.01
N GLU A 213 -46.85 2.28 0.21
CA GLU A 213 -45.44 2.64 0.13
C GLU A 213 -45.13 3.92 0.88
N PRO A 214 -43.93 4.05 1.48
CA PRO A 214 -43.45 5.33 2.02
C PRO A 214 -43.54 6.45 1.00
N VAL A 215 -43.81 7.67 1.47
CA VAL A 215 -43.65 8.86 0.63
C VAL A 215 -42.16 9.15 0.44
N PHE A 216 -41.78 9.58 -0.77
CA PHE A 216 -40.44 10.06 -1.07
C PHE A 216 -40.14 11.32 -0.24
N LEU A 217 -39.18 11.20 0.69
CA LEU A 217 -39.01 12.16 1.77
C LEU A 217 -37.60 12.09 2.35
N ASP A 218 -37.01 13.26 2.58
CA ASP A 218 -35.74 13.42 3.32
C ASP A 218 -35.85 14.58 4.34
N THR A 219 -34.74 14.93 5.00
CA THR A 219 -34.67 16.03 5.97
C THR A 219 -34.15 17.31 5.33
N ALA A 220 -34.64 18.47 5.81
CA ALA A 220 -34.14 19.79 5.42
C ALA A 220 -33.76 20.63 6.64
N VAL A 221 -32.50 21.07 6.69
CA VAL A 221 -31.99 22.00 7.71
C VAL A 221 -31.98 23.42 7.17
N ARG A 222 -32.64 24.36 7.82
CA ARG A 222 -32.76 25.74 7.32
C ARG A 222 -31.38 26.39 7.17
N GLN A 223 -31.11 26.99 6.01
CA GLN A 223 -29.87 27.72 5.76
C GLN A 223 -29.57 28.73 6.88
N GLY A 224 -28.35 28.63 7.45
CA GLY A 224 -27.86 29.53 8.49
C GLY A 224 -28.48 29.33 9.88
N SER A 225 -29.28 28.27 10.10
CA SER A 225 -29.88 28.00 11.41
C SER A 225 -28.99 27.20 12.35
N LEU A 226 -28.08 26.38 11.83
CA LEU A 226 -27.17 25.55 12.62
C LEU A 226 -26.21 26.42 13.44
N SER A 227 -26.27 26.27 14.75
CA SER A 227 -25.50 27.02 15.73
C SER A 227 -24.98 26.10 16.84
N ALA A 228 -24.19 26.64 17.77
CA ALA A 228 -23.75 25.92 18.96
C ALA A 228 -24.91 25.38 19.83
N THR A 229 -26.10 25.98 19.76
CA THR A 229 -27.22 25.66 20.65
C THR A 229 -28.34 24.87 20.00
N GLY A 230 -28.39 24.80 18.67
CA GLY A 230 -29.50 24.19 17.95
C GLY A 230 -29.54 24.54 16.47
N PHE A 231 -30.61 24.09 15.80
CA PHE A 231 -30.86 24.27 14.37
C PHE A 231 -32.37 24.19 14.06
N ASP A 232 -32.78 24.63 12.87
CA ASP A 232 -34.18 24.55 12.41
C ASP A 232 -34.34 23.40 11.40
N LEU A 233 -35.29 22.49 11.64
CA LEU A 233 -35.48 21.22 10.89
C LEU A 233 -36.87 21.11 10.25
N SER A 234 -36.96 20.45 9.10
CA SER A 234 -38.20 20.15 8.38
C SER A 234 -38.09 18.83 7.59
N LEU A 235 -39.23 18.30 7.13
CA LEU A 235 -39.30 17.19 6.18
C LEU A 235 -39.36 17.74 4.74
N ASP A 236 -38.50 17.31 3.84
CA ASP A 236 -38.50 17.76 2.45
C ASP A 236 -39.13 16.74 1.52
N GLN A 237 -40.18 17.17 0.83
CA GLN A 237 -40.84 16.38 -0.23
C GLN A 237 -40.29 16.68 -1.63
N MET A 238 -39.36 17.63 -1.75
CA MET A 238 -38.74 18.04 -3.02
C MET A 238 -39.81 18.36 -4.07
N GLU A 239 -39.65 17.95 -5.32
CA GLU A 239 -40.67 18.06 -6.36
C GLU A 239 -41.52 16.79 -6.53
N ALA A 240 -41.10 15.69 -5.90
CA ALA A 240 -41.78 14.40 -5.92
C ALA A 240 -43.14 14.35 -5.22
N GLY A 241 -43.40 15.29 -4.31
CA GLY A 241 -44.41 15.19 -3.25
C GLY A 241 -45.79 14.66 -3.67
N THR A 242 -46.44 13.96 -2.73
CA THR A 242 -47.64 13.14 -3.00
C THR A 242 -48.90 13.63 -2.28
N GLY A 243 -48.88 14.85 -1.76
CA GLY A 243 -49.96 15.46 -0.98
C GLY A 243 -49.45 16.14 0.30
N PRO A 244 -50.35 16.59 1.19
CA PRO A 244 -49.96 17.05 2.52
C PRO A 244 -49.54 15.86 3.39
N LEU A 245 -48.45 16.00 4.16
CA LEU A 245 -48.06 15.02 5.17
C LEU A 245 -49.15 14.94 6.26
N ALA A 246 -49.76 13.76 6.41
CA ALA A 246 -50.92 13.54 7.28
C ALA A 246 -50.52 13.07 8.69
N SER A 247 -49.32 12.50 8.81
CA SER A 247 -48.74 12.00 10.06
C SER A 247 -47.40 12.69 10.33
N THR A 248 -47.02 12.83 11.59
CA THR A 248 -45.64 13.18 11.95
C THR A 248 -44.70 12.04 11.59
N GLU A 249 -43.47 12.38 11.21
CA GLU A 249 -42.36 11.42 11.17
C GLU A 249 -41.44 11.68 12.37
N GLU A 250 -40.94 10.61 12.97
CA GLU A 250 -39.83 10.70 13.90
C GLU A 250 -38.53 10.94 13.12
N VAL A 251 -37.89 12.07 13.40
CA VAL A 251 -36.60 12.46 12.82
C VAL A 251 -35.58 12.60 13.94
N CYS A 252 -34.48 11.87 13.83
CA CYS A 252 -33.39 11.97 14.79
C CYS A 252 -32.22 12.74 14.22
N TYR A 253 -31.44 13.34 15.11
CA TYR A 253 -30.17 13.96 14.79
C TYR A 253 -29.02 13.31 15.55
N LEU A 254 -27.82 13.42 15.01
CA LEU A 254 -26.56 13.11 15.69
C LEU A 254 -25.63 14.31 15.50
N ALA A 255 -25.23 14.92 16.61
CA ALA A 255 -24.34 16.08 16.63
C ALA A 255 -23.04 15.74 17.38
N VAL A 256 -21.91 16.12 16.77
CA VAL A 256 -20.56 15.94 17.34
C VAL A 256 -19.76 17.22 17.14
N GLU A 257 -19.00 17.63 18.15
CA GLU A 257 -18.09 18.78 18.01
C GLU A 257 -17.13 18.53 16.85
N ARG A 258 -16.94 19.53 15.98
CA ARG A 258 -16.00 19.41 14.87
C ARG A 258 -14.58 19.28 15.42
N ASN A 259 -13.80 18.37 14.86
CA ASN A 259 -12.46 18.08 15.32
C ASN A 259 -11.49 17.88 14.14
N GLY A 260 -10.19 17.97 14.44
CA GLY A 260 -9.17 17.36 13.59
C GLY A 260 -9.17 15.85 13.77
N CYS A 261 -8.13 15.16 13.29
CA CYS A 261 -8.03 13.73 13.53
C CYS A 261 -8.00 13.41 15.04
N GLN A 262 -8.79 12.44 15.47
CA GLN A 262 -8.83 11.91 16.83
C GLN A 262 -8.73 10.39 16.80
N THR A 263 -8.30 9.80 17.92
CA THR A 263 -8.30 8.34 18.10
C THR A 263 -9.16 7.97 19.28
N LEU A 264 -10.31 7.37 18.99
CA LEU A 264 -11.27 6.85 19.97
C LEU A 264 -10.70 5.57 20.61
N ASP A 265 -10.74 5.48 21.93
CA ASP A 265 -10.44 4.27 22.69
C ASP A 265 -11.76 3.54 23.01
N LEU A 266 -12.01 2.43 22.31
CA LEU A 266 -13.22 1.62 22.46
C LEU A 266 -13.00 0.41 23.38
N SER A 267 -11.84 0.29 24.04
CA SER A 267 -11.51 -0.87 24.90
C SER A 267 -12.51 -1.06 26.04
N SER A 268 -12.97 0.04 26.64
CA SER A 268 -14.01 0.06 27.68
C SER A 268 -15.43 -0.23 27.17
N LEU A 269 -15.62 -0.26 25.85
CA LEU A 269 -16.89 -0.47 25.17
C LEU A 269 -16.94 -1.82 24.41
N GLY A 270 -15.91 -2.66 24.56
CA GLY A 270 -15.83 -3.96 23.90
C GLY A 270 -15.46 -3.93 22.41
N GLY A 271 -15.05 -2.77 21.89
CA GLY A 271 -14.57 -2.59 20.51
C GLY A 271 -13.04 -2.73 20.36
N PRO A 272 -12.47 -2.49 19.15
CA PRO A 272 -11.03 -2.46 18.95
C PRO A 272 -10.37 -1.41 19.85
N ALA A 273 -9.12 -1.63 20.28
CA ALA A 273 -8.47 -0.78 21.28
C ALA A 273 -8.32 0.70 20.85
N SER A 274 -8.30 0.98 19.54
CA SER A 274 -8.19 2.33 18.99
C SER A 274 -8.85 2.44 17.61
N LEU A 275 -9.61 3.51 17.37
CA LEU A 275 -10.26 3.81 16.09
C LEU A 275 -10.04 5.27 15.68
N ALA A 276 -9.51 5.52 14.49
CA ALA A 276 -9.41 6.89 13.95
C ALA A 276 -10.82 7.48 13.73
N PHE A 277 -10.99 8.77 14.04
CA PHE A 277 -12.28 9.44 13.94
C PHE A 277 -12.11 10.90 13.56
N GLN A 278 -12.99 11.38 12.68
CA GLN A 278 -13.09 12.78 12.32
C GLN A 278 -14.56 13.18 12.10
N ALA A 279 -14.93 14.33 12.66
CA ALA A 279 -16.21 14.99 12.51
C ALA A 279 -16.01 16.37 11.91
N GLN A 280 -16.62 16.64 10.76
CA GLN A 280 -16.42 17.89 10.04
C GLN A 280 -17.64 18.33 9.23
N THR A 281 -17.57 19.57 8.76
CA THR A 281 -18.57 20.16 7.87
C THR A 281 -17.84 20.74 6.68
N GLY A 282 -18.25 20.35 5.47
CA GLY A 282 -17.69 20.85 4.22
C GLY A 282 -17.94 22.34 3.99
N GLY A 283 -17.38 22.87 2.92
CA GLY A 283 -17.78 24.18 2.41
C GLY A 283 -19.17 24.12 1.77
N ASN A 284 -19.68 25.29 1.36
CA ASN A 284 -20.87 25.36 0.51
C ASN A 284 -20.43 25.19 -0.95
N ASN A 285 -19.97 23.98 -1.28
CA ASN A 285 -19.27 23.66 -2.53
C ASN A 285 -19.61 22.27 -3.09
N VAL A 286 -20.62 21.58 -2.53
CA VAL A 286 -21.11 20.32 -3.10
C VAL A 286 -22.20 20.68 -4.11
N ASP A 287 -21.92 20.47 -5.39
CA ASP A 287 -22.77 20.85 -6.52
C ASP A 287 -23.77 19.73 -6.89
N GLY A 288 -24.60 20.01 -7.89
CA GLY A 288 -25.59 19.11 -8.48
C GLY A 288 -25.01 17.91 -9.25
N HIS A 289 -25.88 16.92 -9.51
CA HIS A 289 -25.55 15.71 -10.25
C HIS A 289 -25.14 15.97 -11.72
N ASP A 290 -25.48 17.13 -12.27
CA ASP A 290 -25.19 17.54 -13.65
C ASP A 290 -23.69 17.67 -14.00
N ASN A 291 -22.83 17.81 -12.99
CA ASN A 291 -21.38 17.82 -13.16
C ASN A 291 -20.74 16.43 -13.19
N ALA A 292 -21.56 15.36 -13.09
CA ALA A 292 -21.17 13.97 -12.92
C ALA A 292 -20.36 13.71 -11.62
N CYS A 293 -20.37 12.46 -11.15
CA CYS A 293 -19.67 12.02 -9.94
C CYS A 293 -18.12 11.99 -10.03
N SER A 294 -17.51 13.03 -10.58
CA SER A 294 -16.07 13.09 -10.90
C SER A 294 -15.37 14.41 -10.59
N THR A 295 -16.08 15.46 -10.16
CA THR A 295 -15.54 16.82 -10.04
C THR A 295 -15.04 17.21 -8.65
N GLY A 296 -14.36 16.34 -7.89
CA GLY A 296 -13.49 16.76 -6.76
C GLY A 296 -14.07 17.70 -5.69
N GLU A 297 -15.40 17.74 -5.53
CA GLU A 297 -16.15 18.70 -4.69
C GLU A 297 -16.49 18.10 -3.31
N GLY A 298 -15.62 17.21 -2.83
CA GLY A 298 -15.79 16.46 -1.59
C GLY A 298 -15.41 17.20 -0.31
N VAL A 299 -15.67 16.56 0.82
CA VAL A 299 -15.18 16.99 2.13
C VAL A 299 -13.86 16.26 2.42
N GLY A 300 -12.75 17.00 2.39
CA GLY A 300 -11.41 16.44 2.64
C GLY A 300 -11.19 16.08 4.11
N PHE A 301 -10.56 14.95 4.38
CA PHE A 301 -10.13 14.52 5.71
C PHE A 301 -8.80 15.19 6.09
N ALA A 302 -8.50 15.22 7.40
CA ALA A 302 -7.19 15.65 7.86
C ALA A 302 -6.12 14.71 7.30
N ALA A 303 -5.04 15.26 6.75
CA ALA A 303 -3.96 14.47 6.18
C ALA A 303 -3.43 13.47 7.21
N GLY A 304 -3.25 12.21 6.81
CA GLY A 304 -2.79 11.13 7.68
C GLY A 304 -3.85 10.56 8.62
N CYS A 305 -5.06 11.14 8.70
CA CYS A 305 -6.05 10.71 9.68
C CYS A 305 -6.59 9.31 9.42
N PHE A 306 -6.92 9.01 8.16
CA PHE A 306 -7.31 7.68 7.75
C PHE A 306 -6.21 7.13 6.84
N THR A 307 -5.78 5.91 7.13
CA THR A 307 -4.80 5.16 6.33
C THR A 307 -5.44 4.10 5.45
N THR A 308 -6.74 3.92 5.63
CA THR A 308 -7.65 3.05 4.87
C THR A 308 -8.91 3.84 4.56
N THR A 309 -9.77 3.34 3.66
CA THR A 309 -11.03 4.00 3.35
C THR A 309 -11.96 3.96 4.58
N PRO A 310 -12.34 5.13 5.16
CA PRO A 310 -13.18 5.15 6.35
C PRO A 310 -14.64 4.80 6.02
N ILE A 311 -15.38 4.37 7.04
CA ILE A 311 -16.84 4.42 6.99
C ILE A 311 -17.23 5.88 7.24
N ALA A 312 -17.78 6.52 6.21
CA ALA A 312 -18.17 7.93 6.26
C ALA A 312 -19.66 8.07 5.97
N VAL A 313 -20.39 8.70 6.89
CA VAL A 313 -21.80 9.06 6.72
C VAL A 313 -21.90 10.57 6.65
N ALA A 314 -22.54 11.06 5.58
CA ALA A 314 -22.73 12.47 5.34
C ALA A 314 -24.22 12.82 5.25
N LYS A 315 -24.58 14.03 5.69
CA LYS A 315 -25.93 14.58 5.55
C LYS A 315 -25.91 16.06 5.23
N GLN A 316 -26.94 16.50 4.51
CA GLN A 316 -27.19 17.90 4.22
C GLN A 316 -27.43 18.69 5.51
N VAL A 317 -26.80 19.86 5.62
CA VAL A 317 -26.97 20.77 6.78
C VAL A 317 -27.40 22.17 6.38
N THR A 318 -27.61 22.41 5.09
CA THR A 318 -28.21 23.65 4.56
C THR A 318 -29.20 23.31 3.48
N ARG A 319 -30.41 23.82 3.59
CA ARG A 319 -31.42 23.84 2.53
C ARG A 319 -31.34 25.18 1.81
N ASN A 320 -30.57 25.25 0.73
CA ASN A 320 -30.36 26.46 -0.05
C ASN A 320 -31.34 26.50 -1.23
N GLY A 321 -31.82 27.71 -1.56
CA GLY A 321 -32.72 27.90 -2.70
C GLY A 321 -34.12 27.37 -2.45
N ASN A 322 -34.90 27.23 -3.54
CA ASN A 322 -36.28 26.76 -3.46
C ASN A 322 -36.42 25.30 -3.93
N ASN A 323 -35.51 24.78 -4.75
CA ASN A 323 -35.56 23.39 -5.22
C ASN A 323 -34.72 22.48 -4.33
N GLY A 324 -35.22 21.28 -4.01
CA GLY A 324 -34.62 20.40 -3.00
C GLY A 324 -33.85 19.26 -3.63
N GLY A 325 -32.80 18.81 -2.96
CA GLY A 325 -31.92 17.75 -3.45
C GLY A 325 -31.56 16.74 -2.37
N LEU A 326 -31.02 15.62 -2.83
CA LEU A 326 -30.61 14.48 -2.04
C LEU A 326 -29.09 14.44 -1.99
N LEU A 327 -28.52 14.37 -0.79
CA LEU A 327 -27.08 14.15 -0.69
C LEU A 327 -26.74 12.68 -1.00
N ARG A 328 -25.90 12.45 -2.00
CA ARG A 328 -25.42 11.11 -2.41
C ARG A 328 -23.89 11.04 -2.40
N ARG A 329 -23.36 9.85 -2.15
CA ARG A 329 -21.92 9.58 -2.12
C ARG A 329 -21.45 9.02 -3.45
N CYS A 330 -20.61 9.78 -4.15
CA CYS A 330 -19.92 9.29 -5.34
C CYS A 330 -18.79 8.32 -5.00
N SER A 331 -17.93 8.70 -4.06
CA SER A 331 -16.79 7.88 -3.63
C SER A 331 -16.34 8.27 -2.23
N VAL A 332 -15.61 7.37 -1.57
CA VAL A 332 -14.90 7.65 -0.33
C VAL A 332 -13.54 6.98 -0.42
N ASN A 333 -12.50 7.67 0.03
CA ASN A 333 -11.15 7.15 0.18
C ASN A 333 -10.54 7.69 1.48
N SER A 334 -9.28 7.35 1.76
CA SER A 334 -8.59 7.76 2.99
C SER A 334 -8.38 9.28 3.14
N SER A 335 -8.49 10.04 2.05
CA SER A 335 -8.22 11.49 2.01
C SER A 335 -9.49 12.34 1.89
N GLU A 336 -10.59 11.81 1.36
CA GLU A 336 -11.84 12.56 1.19
C GLU A 336 -13.07 11.66 1.00
N ILE A 337 -14.25 12.26 1.20
CA ILE A 337 -15.54 11.75 0.69
C ILE A 337 -16.05 12.69 -0.39
N VAL A 338 -16.30 12.15 -1.60
CA VAL A 338 -16.87 12.89 -2.73
C VAL A 338 -18.39 12.71 -2.72
N LEU A 339 -19.09 13.84 -2.77
CA LEU A 339 -20.53 13.95 -2.62
C LEU A 339 -21.14 14.66 -3.83
N THR A 340 -22.42 14.44 -4.07
CA THR A 340 -23.21 15.19 -5.06
C THR A 340 -24.63 15.39 -4.52
N PHE A 341 -25.27 16.49 -4.90
CA PHE A 341 -26.69 16.70 -4.66
C PHE A 341 -27.51 16.29 -5.87
N ASP A 342 -28.50 15.45 -5.63
CA ASP A 342 -29.30 14.83 -6.67
C ASP A 342 -30.76 15.28 -6.56
N GLU A 343 -31.30 15.96 -7.58
CA GLU A 343 -32.72 16.34 -7.61
C GLU A 343 -33.59 15.20 -8.15
N ASP A 344 -34.83 15.14 -7.68
CA ASP A 344 -35.82 14.22 -8.24
C ASP A 344 -36.26 14.64 -9.64
N GLN A 345 -36.74 13.69 -10.44
CA GLN A 345 -37.18 13.94 -11.82
C GLN A 345 -38.71 13.91 -11.98
N VAL A 346 -39.48 14.28 -10.94
CA VAL A 346 -40.94 14.12 -10.94
C VAL A 346 -41.64 15.23 -11.72
N SER A 347 -41.26 16.47 -11.47
CA SER A 347 -41.92 17.63 -12.08
C SER A 347 -41.21 18.11 -13.35
N ASP A 348 -39.89 17.94 -13.44
CA ASP A 348 -39.12 18.05 -14.66
C ASP A 348 -37.98 17.01 -14.72
N ALA A 349 -37.16 17.03 -15.76
CA ALA A 349 -36.10 16.04 -15.97
C ALA A 349 -34.72 16.52 -15.46
N GLU A 350 -34.64 17.73 -14.91
CA GLU A 350 -33.40 18.37 -14.51
C GLU A 350 -32.89 17.76 -13.21
N ARG A 351 -31.56 17.67 -13.07
CA ARG A 351 -30.88 17.21 -11.85
C ARG A 351 -29.83 18.22 -11.35
N ASN A 352 -29.74 19.40 -11.96
CA ASN A 352 -28.93 20.52 -11.48
C ASN A 352 -29.42 20.96 -10.09
N HIS A 353 -28.52 21.08 -9.13
CA HIS A 353 -28.81 21.64 -7.81
C HIS A 353 -27.84 22.80 -7.54
N ILE A 354 -28.21 23.75 -6.67
CA ILE A 354 -27.26 24.79 -6.24
C ILE A 354 -26.36 24.29 -5.11
N ASP A 355 -25.16 24.85 -4.97
CA ASP A 355 -24.23 24.45 -3.90
C ASP A 355 -24.89 24.42 -2.51
N GLU A 356 -24.73 23.28 -1.85
CA GLU A 356 -25.14 23.07 -0.47
C GLU A 356 -23.97 22.60 0.40
N THR A 357 -24.20 22.65 1.71
CA THR A 357 -23.23 22.23 2.73
C THR A 357 -23.62 20.87 3.30
N ALA A 358 -22.65 19.98 3.42
CA ALA A 358 -22.78 18.69 4.07
C ALA A 358 -21.91 18.58 5.33
N SER A 359 -22.41 17.90 6.36
CA SER A 359 -21.61 17.41 7.48
C SER A 359 -21.26 15.96 7.28
N VAL A 360 -20.08 15.56 7.74
CA VAL A 360 -19.52 14.22 7.61
C VAL A 360 -19.02 13.75 8.97
N LEU A 361 -19.41 12.54 9.35
CA LEU A 361 -18.73 11.75 10.37
C LEU A 361 -18.01 10.60 9.69
N ALA A 362 -16.70 10.51 9.89
CA ALA A 362 -15.85 9.47 9.33
C ALA A 362 -15.16 8.68 10.44
N PHE A 363 -15.24 7.37 10.34
CA PHE A 363 -14.66 6.40 11.26
C PHE A 363 -13.67 5.55 10.47
N GLY A 364 -12.43 5.48 10.93
CA GLY A 364 -11.43 4.61 10.33
C GLY A 364 -11.90 3.16 10.37
N SER A 365 -11.38 2.31 9.49
CA SER A 365 -11.56 0.87 9.68
C SER A 365 -10.74 0.41 10.89
N ALA A 366 -11.17 -0.66 11.54
CA ALA A 366 -10.36 -1.28 12.59
C ALA A 366 -9.03 -1.72 11.96
N PHE A 367 -7.96 -1.00 12.28
CA PHE A 367 -6.64 -1.19 11.69
C PHE A 367 -6.14 -2.63 11.93
N THR A 368 -5.59 -3.28 10.90
CA THR A 368 -4.69 -4.41 11.13
C THR A 368 -3.31 -3.82 11.35
N THR A 369 -2.72 -4.00 12.54
CA THR A 369 -1.27 -3.87 12.57
C THR A 369 -0.73 -4.98 11.67
N PRO A 370 0.27 -4.70 10.81
CA PRO A 370 0.76 -5.73 9.91
C PRO A 370 1.79 -6.62 10.62
N VAL A 371 1.41 -7.05 11.83
CA VAL A 371 2.06 -8.09 12.60
C VAL A 371 1.25 -9.37 12.45
N THR A 372 1.89 -10.40 11.93
CA THR A 372 1.27 -11.73 11.86
C THR A 372 1.82 -12.59 12.98
N MET A 373 0.99 -12.92 13.96
CA MET A 373 1.34 -13.84 15.03
C MET A 373 1.48 -15.26 14.48
N ALA A 374 2.62 -15.90 14.76
CA ALA A 374 2.89 -17.29 14.44
C ALA A 374 2.40 -18.22 15.56
N GLU A 375 2.80 -17.92 16.80
CA GLU A 375 2.35 -18.65 17.98
C GLU A 375 2.31 -17.75 19.22
N ALA A 376 1.47 -18.13 20.19
CA ALA A 376 1.42 -17.48 21.49
C ALA A 376 1.10 -18.47 22.62
N ARG A 377 1.66 -18.18 23.79
CA ARG A 377 1.41 -18.92 25.03
C ARG A 377 1.60 -18.01 26.25
N ALA A 378 0.64 -18.06 27.16
CA ALA A 378 0.72 -17.43 28.48
C ALA A 378 0.61 -18.48 29.58
N VAL A 379 1.46 -18.42 30.62
CA VAL A 379 1.42 -19.37 31.75
C VAL A 379 1.48 -18.63 33.07
N LEU A 380 0.37 -18.66 33.83
CA LEU A 380 0.31 -18.14 35.19
C LEU A 380 0.92 -19.15 36.18
N ARG A 381 1.88 -18.69 36.99
CA ARG A 381 2.53 -19.45 38.08
C ARG A 381 2.63 -18.59 39.34
N GLY A 382 1.70 -18.77 40.27
CA GLY A 382 1.61 -17.96 41.47
C GLY A 382 1.34 -16.50 41.13
N ARG A 383 2.32 -15.61 41.34
CA ARG A 383 2.21 -14.17 41.02
C ARG A 383 2.95 -13.76 39.74
N TRP A 384 3.40 -14.72 38.95
CA TRP A 384 4.15 -14.47 37.73
C TRP A 384 3.41 -15.05 36.53
N VAL A 385 3.40 -14.30 35.44
CA VAL A 385 2.96 -14.79 34.12
C VAL A 385 4.18 -14.84 33.22
N LEU A 386 4.36 -15.97 32.53
CA LEU A 386 5.33 -16.09 31.45
C LEU A 386 4.58 -16.02 30.12
N PHE A 387 4.92 -15.03 29.30
CA PHE A 387 4.50 -14.91 27.91
C PHE A 387 5.63 -15.40 27.00
N GLU A 388 5.26 -16.24 26.04
CA GLU A 388 6.10 -16.71 24.94
C GLU A 388 5.29 -16.54 23.66
N TRP A 389 5.80 -15.76 22.70
CA TRP A 389 5.13 -15.60 21.41
C TRP A 389 6.12 -15.48 20.27
N SER A 390 5.63 -15.63 19.06
CA SER A 390 6.41 -15.45 17.85
C SER A 390 5.56 -14.84 16.76
N THR A 391 6.20 -14.10 15.87
CA THR A 391 5.60 -13.41 14.72
C THR A 391 6.26 -13.91 13.44
N ASN A 392 5.48 -14.10 12.38
CA ASN A 392 5.99 -14.46 11.06
C ASN A 392 6.42 -13.22 10.26
N ALA A 393 5.72 -12.11 10.49
CA ALA A 393 6.06 -10.81 9.92
C ALA A 393 5.74 -9.71 10.93
N GLU A 394 6.54 -8.63 10.88
CA GLU A 394 6.31 -7.37 11.60
C GLU A 394 6.63 -6.23 10.64
N VAL A 395 5.59 -5.58 10.12
CA VAL A 395 5.70 -4.40 9.24
C VAL A 395 5.12 -3.19 9.96
N PHE A 396 5.66 -2.00 9.74
CA PHE A 396 5.12 -0.74 10.29
C PHE A 396 4.85 -0.81 11.82
N HIS A 397 5.76 -1.46 12.54
CA HIS A 397 5.55 -1.96 13.90
C HIS A 397 6.53 -1.36 14.91
N LEU A 398 6.03 -0.97 16.09
CA LEU A 398 6.87 -0.49 17.20
C LEU A 398 7.18 -1.56 18.23
N GLY A 399 6.21 -2.41 18.59
CA GLY A 399 6.35 -3.37 19.68
C GLY A 399 5.04 -3.76 20.35
N PHE A 400 5.12 -4.33 21.55
CA PHE A 400 4.02 -5.03 22.19
C PHE A 400 3.71 -4.57 23.62
N ASN A 401 2.43 -4.71 24.00
CA ASN A 401 1.98 -4.74 25.39
C ASN A 401 1.43 -6.12 25.79
N LEU A 402 1.32 -6.34 27.09
CA LEU A 402 0.86 -7.58 27.69
C LEU A 402 -0.30 -7.28 28.63
N TRP A 403 -1.35 -8.07 28.53
CA TRP A 403 -2.63 -7.84 29.19
C TRP A 403 -3.10 -9.06 29.97
N ALA A 404 -3.89 -8.80 31.02
CA ALA A 404 -4.64 -9.82 31.73
C ALA A 404 -6.08 -9.35 31.93
N GLU A 405 -7.04 -10.23 31.68
CA GLU A 405 -8.45 -10.00 32.00
C GLU A 405 -8.65 -10.22 33.49
N VAL A 406 -9.04 -9.18 34.22
CA VAL A 406 -9.20 -9.17 35.67
C VAL A 406 -10.61 -8.71 36.00
N GLU A 407 -11.43 -9.62 36.52
CA GLU A 407 -12.85 -9.35 36.83
C GLU A 407 -13.69 -8.88 35.62
N GLY A 408 -13.35 -9.35 34.43
CA GLY A 408 -14.05 -9.02 33.17
C GLY A 408 -13.43 -7.85 32.40
N GLU A 409 -12.45 -7.16 32.99
CA GLU A 409 -11.80 -5.98 32.40
C GLU A 409 -10.37 -6.30 31.95
N TRP A 410 -9.96 -5.84 30.77
CA TRP A 410 -8.58 -5.98 30.30
C TRP A 410 -7.67 -4.95 30.96
N VAL A 411 -6.64 -5.43 31.66
CA VAL A 411 -5.66 -4.57 32.34
C VAL A 411 -4.27 -4.84 31.80
N GLN A 412 -3.57 -3.78 31.40
CA GLN A 412 -2.16 -3.86 31.01
C GLN A 412 -1.30 -4.24 32.22
N ILE A 413 -0.44 -5.24 32.07
CA ILE A 413 0.36 -5.81 33.16
C ILE A 413 1.87 -5.57 32.99
N ASN A 414 2.34 -5.26 31.79
CA ASN A 414 3.71 -4.77 31.59
C ASN A 414 3.81 -3.28 31.96
N ARG A 415 4.91 -2.90 32.63
CA ARG A 415 5.18 -1.48 32.99
C ARG A 415 6.04 -0.74 31.98
N ARG A 416 6.73 -1.48 31.12
CA ARG A 416 7.62 -0.96 30.10
C ARG A 416 7.19 -1.56 28.78
N PHE A 417 7.18 -0.72 27.76
CA PHE A 417 6.99 -1.11 26.38
C PHE A 417 7.98 -2.22 25.98
N ILE A 418 7.53 -3.15 25.15
CA ILE A 418 8.36 -4.25 24.64
C ILE A 418 8.61 -3.97 23.16
N ALA A 419 9.74 -3.34 22.84
CA ALA A 419 10.08 -3.05 21.46
C ALA A 419 10.08 -4.32 20.58
N GLY A 420 9.54 -4.19 19.37
CA GLY A 420 9.66 -5.18 18.30
C GLY A 420 11.08 -5.21 17.74
N ASP A 421 11.37 -6.22 16.92
CA ASP A 421 12.73 -6.48 16.39
C ASP A 421 13.12 -5.59 15.19
N GLY A 422 12.28 -4.61 14.83
CA GLY A 422 12.55 -3.61 13.79
C GLY A 422 11.39 -3.44 12.79
N GLN A 423 11.52 -2.45 11.89
CA GLN A 423 10.57 -2.25 10.79
C GLN A 423 10.78 -3.33 9.71
N ASP A 424 9.67 -3.91 9.27
CA ASP A 424 9.51 -4.72 8.07
C ASP A 424 10.32 -6.02 8.03
N THR A 425 10.19 -6.83 9.09
CA THR A 425 10.77 -8.19 9.13
C THR A 425 9.78 -9.21 8.59
N GLU A 426 10.23 -10.12 7.72
CA GLU A 426 9.43 -11.21 7.13
C GLU A 426 9.88 -12.60 7.60
N THR A 427 10.71 -12.63 8.64
CA THR A 427 11.28 -13.85 9.22
C THR A 427 10.74 -14.05 10.62
N LEU A 428 10.61 -15.30 11.03
CA LEU A 428 10.13 -15.65 12.37
C LEU A 428 10.90 -14.91 13.49
N LYS A 429 10.22 -14.06 14.26
CA LYS A 429 10.75 -13.44 15.48
C LYS A 429 10.14 -14.09 16.71
N SER A 430 10.92 -14.19 17.79
CA SER A 430 10.51 -14.86 19.02
C SER A 430 10.73 -13.97 20.23
N TYR A 431 9.69 -13.82 21.04
CA TYR A 431 9.71 -13.00 22.24
C TYR A 431 9.38 -13.82 23.47
N LYS A 432 9.98 -13.41 24.59
CA LYS A 432 9.77 -14.04 25.89
C LYS A 432 9.82 -13.01 26.99
N LYS A 433 8.73 -12.87 27.74
CA LYS A 433 8.64 -11.91 28.85
C LYS A 433 8.00 -12.51 30.08
N ARG A 434 8.57 -12.18 31.24
CA ARG A 434 8.03 -12.56 32.54
C ARG A 434 7.52 -11.33 33.28
N VAL A 435 6.24 -11.33 33.65
CA VAL A 435 5.56 -10.20 34.28
C VAL A 435 5.09 -10.58 35.68
N ARG A 436 5.26 -9.67 36.65
CA ARG A 436 4.83 -9.86 38.05
C ARG A 436 3.50 -9.18 38.28
N LEU A 437 2.49 -9.97 38.64
CA LEU A 437 1.16 -9.45 38.99
C LEU A 437 1.08 -8.97 40.44
N THR A 438 0.19 -8.00 40.69
CA THR A 438 -0.28 -7.70 42.05
C THR A 438 -0.99 -8.92 42.66
N ARG A 439 -1.23 -8.93 43.98
CA ARG A 439 -1.96 -10.04 44.60
C ARG A 439 -3.40 -10.12 44.08
N HIS A 440 -4.04 -8.97 43.86
CA HIS A 440 -5.40 -8.91 43.36
C HIS A 440 -5.48 -9.44 41.93
N GLN A 441 -4.66 -8.91 41.01
CA GLN A 441 -4.57 -9.41 39.62
C GLN A 441 -4.30 -10.92 39.56
N ALA A 442 -3.31 -11.42 40.32
CA ALA A 442 -2.98 -12.86 40.29
C ALA A 442 -4.13 -13.79 40.74
N ASN A 443 -5.02 -13.30 41.60
CA ASN A 443 -6.15 -14.09 42.12
C ASN A 443 -7.39 -14.00 41.22
N LYS A 444 -7.45 -13.00 40.33
CA LYS A 444 -8.63 -12.64 39.55
C LYS A 444 -8.41 -12.72 38.04
N ALA A 445 -7.17 -12.87 37.59
CA ALA A 445 -6.83 -13.04 36.19
C ALA A 445 -7.44 -14.34 35.65
N SER A 446 -8.29 -14.24 34.64
CA SER A 446 -8.89 -15.37 33.93
C SER A 446 -8.13 -15.71 32.65
N ARG A 447 -7.91 -14.71 31.79
CA ARG A 447 -7.30 -14.85 30.46
C ARG A 447 -6.19 -13.83 30.24
N PHE A 448 -5.36 -14.06 29.23
CA PHE A 448 -4.23 -13.20 28.89
C PHE A 448 -4.29 -12.74 27.44
N ALA A 449 -3.73 -11.59 27.12
CA ALA A 449 -3.62 -11.13 25.74
C ALA A 449 -2.26 -10.47 25.52
N ILE A 450 -1.86 -10.42 24.26
CA ILE A 450 -0.70 -9.68 23.78
C ILE A 450 -1.27 -8.66 22.80
N SER A 451 -0.85 -7.42 22.87
CA SER A 451 -1.19 -6.46 21.81
C SER A 451 0.07 -6.02 21.09
N SER A 452 -0.07 -5.75 19.79
CA SER A 452 0.93 -5.10 18.95
C SER A 452 0.56 -3.63 18.79
N ILE A 453 1.56 -2.76 18.75
CA ILE A 453 1.40 -1.33 18.52
C ILE A 453 2.16 -0.96 17.25
N ASP A 454 1.47 -0.32 16.32
CA ASP A 454 2.05 0.16 15.07
C ASP A 454 2.80 1.50 15.24
N SER A 455 3.35 1.99 14.14
CA SER A 455 4.01 3.29 14.08
C SER A 455 3.07 4.49 14.24
N GLN A 456 1.74 4.32 14.23
CA GLN A 456 0.76 5.39 14.52
C GLN A 456 0.23 5.32 15.95
N GLY A 457 0.71 4.39 16.77
CA GLY A 457 0.22 4.17 18.13
C GLY A 457 -1.13 3.47 18.21
N LEU A 458 -1.63 2.93 17.09
CA LEU A 458 -2.80 2.06 17.07
C LEU A 458 -2.41 0.68 17.61
N GLU A 459 -3.30 0.11 18.40
CA GLU A 459 -3.04 -1.14 19.13
C GLU A 459 -3.96 -2.28 18.65
N GLU A 460 -3.37 -3.38 18.17
CA GLU A 460 -4.10 -4.62 17.83
C GLU A 460 -3.92 -5.67 18.93
N PHE A 461 -5.03 -6.26 19.38
CA PHE A 461 -5.03 -7.32 20.38
C PHE A 461 -4.98 -8.72 19.76
N TYR A 462 -4.17 -9.59 20.36
CA TYR A 462 -4.12 -11.03 20.10
C TYR A 462 -4.49 -11.81 21.37
N GLY A 463 -5.43 -12.74 21.21
CA GLY A 463 -5.99 -13.54 22.29
C GLY A 463 -7.53 -13.53 22.24
N PRO A 464 -8.20 -13.90 23.35
CA PRO A 464 -7.61 -14.27 24.64
C PRO A 464 -6.86 -15.61 24.63
N PHE A 465 -5.78 -15.69 25.40
CA PHE A 465 -5.00 -16.89 25.65
C PHE A 465 -5.30 -17.44 27.04
N GLU A 466 -5.82 -18.66 27.08
CA GLU A 466 -5.97 -19.44 28.32
C GLU A 466 -4.60 -19.80 28.93
N SER A 467 -4.52 -19.79 30.26
CA SER A 467 -3.27 -20.11 30.96
C SER A 467 -2.84 -21.55 30.72
N GLY A 468 -1.67 -21.74 30.12
CA GLY A 468 -1.05 -23.05 29.93
C GLY A 468 -1.16 -23.59 28.51
N GLU A 469 -2.17 -23.13 27.76
CA GLU A 469 -2.47 -23.51 26.39
C GLU A 469 -1.54 -22.83 25.37
N ARG A 470 -1.40 -23.42 24.19
CA ARG A 470 -0.61 -22.89 23.08
C ARG A 470 -1.53 -22.65 21.89
N TYR A 471 -1.39 -21.47 21.29
CA TYR A 471 -2.15 -21.02 20.13
C TYR A 471 -1.21 -20.79 18.96
N GLY A 472 -1.65 -21.10 17.74
CA GLY A 472 -0.84 -21.00 16.53
C GLY A 472 0.23 -22.09 16.38
N SER A 473 1.11 -21.93 15.40
CA SER A 473 2.21 -22.87 15.13
C SER A 473 3.48 -22.16 14.64
N ARG A 474 4.65 -22.72 14.98
CA ARG A 474 5.94 -22.32 14.39
C ARG A 474 6.18 -23.07 13.09
N THR A 475 5.49 -22.69 12.02
CA THR A 475 5.95 -23.08 10.67
C THR A 475 6.95 -22.03 10.21
N ALA A 476 8.22 -22.42 10.08
CA ALA A 476 9.21 -21.52 9.53
C ALA A 476 8.97 -21.39 8.01
N PRO A 477 8.95 -20.17 7.45
CA PRO A 477 8.90 -19.98 6.01
C PRO A 477 10.13 -20.58 5.33
N ASP A 478 9.95 -21.03 4.09
CA ASP A 478 11.04 -21.57 3.26
C ASP A 478 11.98 -20.44 2.82
N PRO A 479 13.28 -20.46 3.17
CA PRO A 479 14.21 -19.40 2.82
C PRO A 479 14.59 -19.45 1.34
N VAL A 480 14.95 -18.30 0.76
CA VAL A 480 15.48 -18.27 -0.62
C VAL A 480 16.92 -18.77 -0.66
N ASP A 481 17.22 -19.75 -1.52
CA ASP A 481 18.60 -20.17 -1.80
C ASP A 481 19.25 -19.28 -2.87
N TRP A 482 19.71 -18.09 -2.46
CA TRP A 482 20.40 -17.16 -3.36
C TRP A 482 21.71 -17.69 -3.92
N ALA A 483 22.35 -18.67 -3.26
CA ALA A 483 23.57 -19.27 -3.77
C ALA A 483 23.26 -20.14 -5.00
N LEU A 484 22.19 -20.94 -4.93
CA LEU A 484 21.70 -21.73 -6.06
C LEU A 484 21.23 -20.83 -7.21
N VAL A 485 20.36 -19.85 -6.93
CA VAL A 485 19.81 -18.93 -7.95
C VAL A 485 20.95 -18.21 -8.68
N ARG A 486 21.97 -17.73 -7.96
CA ARG A 486 23.13 -17.07 -8.56
C ARG A 486 23.97 -18.02 -9.42
N ALA A 487 24.25 -19.22 -8.91
CA ALA A 487 25.02 -20.20 -9.68
C ALA A 487 24.33 -20.53 -11.01
N GLU A 488 23.00 -20.64 -11.01
CA GLU A 488 22.23 -20.85 -12.22
C GLU A 488 22.25 -19.61 -13.13
N PHE A 489 22.02 -18.42 -12.57
CA PHE A 489 22.09 -17.15 -13.30
C PHE A 489 23.42 -16.97 -14.03
N GLU A 490 24.54 -17.19 -13.35
CA GLU A 490 25.90 -17.09 -13.90
C GLU A 490 26.16 -18.15 -14.98
N SER A 491 25.65 -19.37 -14.79
CA SER A 491 25.81 -20.45 -15.77
C SER A 491 25.07 -20.16 -17.09
N MET A 492 23.84 -19.64 -17.00
CA MET A 492 22.98 -19.34 -18.16
C MET A 492 23.41 -18.07 -18.88
N THR A 493 23.87 -17.05 -18.15
CA THR A 493 24.45 -15.84 -18.75
C THR A 493 25.77 -16.14 -19.48
N GLY A 494 26.63 -17.00 -18.92
CA GLY A 494 27.84 -17.47 -19.59
C GLY A 494 27.55 -18.25 -20.87
N ALA A 495 26.51 -19.10 -20.87
CA ALA A 495 26.07 -19.85 -22.04
C ALA A 495 25.42 -18.97 -23.12
N SER A 496 24.60 -17.97 -22.75
CA SER A 496 23.92 -17.08 -23.71
C SER A 496 24.90 -16.16 -24.46
N VAL A 497 26.00 -15.74 -23.82
CA VAL A 497 27.10 -15.01 -24.47
C VAL A 497 27.87 -15.89 -25.46
N VAL A 498 28.00 -17.19 -25.16
CA VAL A 498 28.63 -18.17 -26.06
C VAL A 498 27.71 -18.55 -27.22
N ASP A 499 26.40 -18.67 -27.00
CA ASP A 499 25.46 -19.05 -28.05
C ASP A 499 25.15 -17.92 -29.05
N LYS A 500 25.22 -16.65 -28.62
CA LYS A 500 25.23 -15.50 -29.56
C LYS A 500 26.42 -15.54 -30.55
N LYS A 501 27.54 -16.18 -30.20
CA LYS A 501 28.65 -16.43 -31.15
C LYS A 501 28.40 -17.64 -32.07
N HIS A 502 27.65 -18.64 -31.62
CA HIS A 502 27.40 -19.88 -32.37
C HIS A 502 26.14 -19.83 -33.26
N HIS A 503 25.15 -19.02 -32.94
CA HIS A 503 23.96 -18.78 -33.78
C HIS A 503 24.26 -18.02 -35.10
N ARG A 504 25.51 -17.56 -35.32
CA ARG A 504 25.98 -17.11 -36.65
C ARG A 504 26.25 -18.26 -37.64
N ARG A 505 26.16 -19.52 -37.25
CA ARG A 505 26.44 -20.68 -38.13
C ARG A 505 25.52 -21.86 -37.88
N ARG A 506 24.26 -21.79 -38.35
CA ARG A 506 23.49 -22.89 -38.99
C ARG A 506 22.01 -22.50 -39.10
N ILE A 507 21.70 -21.68 -40.10
CA ILE A 507 20.38 -21.71 -40.74
C ILE A 507 20.64 -21.96 -42.22
N GLY A 508 20.06 -23.04 -42.73
CA GLY A 508 20.27 -23.55 -44.07
C GLY A 508 19.81 -22.57 -45.15
N THR A 509 20.66 -22.45 -46.15
CA THR A 509 20.51 -21.87 -47.49
C THR A 509 19.08 -21.89 -48.08
N THR A 510 18.45 -20.73 -48.21
CA THR A 510 18.12 -19.98 -49.46
C THR A 510 16.91 -19.07 -49.25
N ALA A 511 17.12 -17.88 -48.69
CA ALA A 511 16.30 -16.71 -48.95
C ALA A 511 17.19 -15.49 -48.70
N THR A 512 17.60 -14.82 -49.77
CA THR A 512 18.38 -13.60 -49.74
C THR A 512 17.50 -12.47 -49.21
N TRP A 513 17.58 -12.17 -47.91
CA TRP A 513 17.14 -10.88 -47.37
C TRP A 513 18.13 -9.80 -47.82
N ARG A 514 17.91 -9.29 -49.03
CA ARG A 514 18.35 -7.96 -49.43
C ARG A 514 17.08 -7.16 -49.68
N GLU A 515 16.74 -6.25 -48.78
CA GLU A 515 15.90 -5.10 -49.12
C GLU A 515 16.06 -3.97 -48.07
N PRO A 516 15.64 -2.72 -48.36
CA PRO A 516 16.53 -1.58 -48.38
C PRO A 516 16.39 -0.70 -47.14
N LEU A 517 17.51 -0.11 -46.71
CA LEU A 517 17.58 0.94 -45.68
C LEU A 517 16.65 2.11 -46.02
N PRO A 518 15.63 2.43 -45.19
CA PRO A 518 14.96 3.72 -45.23
C PRO A 518 15.81 4.75 -44.47
N SER A 519 15.86 5.95 -45.02
CA SER A 519 16.83 7.00 -44.77
C SER A 519 16.74 7.66 -43.39
N GLY A 520 17.75 7.41 -42.55
CA GLY A 520 18.14 8.21 -41.39
C GLY A 520 19.54 7.79 -40.93
N LYS A 521 20.59 8.40 -41.51
CA LYS A 521 21.98 7.94 -41.37
C LYS A 521 22.54 8.22 -39.96
N SER A 522 22.59 7.19 -39.11
CA SER A 522 23.80 6.89 -38.33
C SER A 522 24.26 5.48 -38.70
N ARG A 523 25.39 5.37 -39.42
CA ARG A 523 26.04 4.09 -39.75
C ARG A 523 27.02 3.62 -38.66
N HIS A 524 27.12 4.36 -37.56
CA HIS A 524 28.03 4.06 -36.45
C HIS A 524 27.17 3.67 -35.24
N GLY A 525 27.48 2.53 -34.61
CA GLY A 525 26.85 2.12 -33.34
C GLY A 525 27.24 3.05 -32.19
N LEU A 526 26.55 2.91 -31.07
CA LEU A 526 26.68 3.73 -29.87
C LEU A 526 27.77 3.17 -28.93
N VAL A 527 28.24 3.97 -27.98
CA VAL A 527 29.09 3.50 -26.86
C VAL A 527 28.39 3.80 -25.55
N GLU A 528 28.29 2.80 -24.67
CA GLU A 528 27.73 2.92 -23.33
C GLU A 528 28.80 2.75 -22.26
N PHE A 529 28.62 3.43 -21.13
CA PHE A 529 29.46 3.29 -19.95
C PHE A 529 28.70 3.73 -18.69
N ASP A 530 28.99 3.07 -17.58
CA ASP A 530 28.33 3.36 -16.30
C ASP A 530 29.18 4.32 -15.47
N VAL A 531 28.52 5.27 -14.81
CA VAL A 531 29.19 6.30 -14.02
C VAL A 531 28.56 6.37 -12.63
N GLU A 532 29.38 6.09 -11.63
CA GLU A 532 29.02 6.13 -10.22
C GLU A 532 29.44 7.46 -9.58
N GLY A 533 28.62 7.92 -8.62
CA GLY A 533 28.82 9.19 -7.92
C GLY A 533 28.59 10.42 -8.81
N GLU A 534 28.99 11.56 -8.27
CA GLU A 534 28.83 12.87 -8.90
C GLU A 534 30.18 13.52 -9.23
N GLY A 535 30.16 14.63 -9.97
CA GLY A 535 31.35 15.44 -10.27
C GLY A 535 31.86 15.30 -11.71
N ILE A 536 33.03 15.91 -12.00
CA ILE A 536 33.61 15.87 -13.34
C ILE A 536 34.12 14.46 -13.65
N ARG A 537 33.91 14.01 -14.89
CA ARG A 537 34.45 12.76 -15.42
C ARG A 537 35.16 12.99 -16.73
N ARG A 538 36.18 12.16 -16.97
CA ARG A 538 36.96 12.15 -18.20
C ARG A 538 36.75 10.86 -18.98
N LEU A 539 36.51 11.01 -20.26
CA LEU A 539 36.48 9.93 -21.23
C LEU A 539 37.57 10.16 -22.27
N SER A 540 38.59 9.29 -22.27
CA SER A 540 39.74 9.44 -23.18
C SER A 540 39.39 9.01 -24.61
N GLY A 541 39.98 9.67 -25.59
CA GLY A 541 39.89 9.33 -27.00
C GLY A 541 40.37 7.91 -27.27
N SER A 542 41.45 7.48 -26.59
CA SER A 542 41.91 6.09 -26.62
C SER A 542 40.85 5.09 -26.17
N ASP A 543 40.09 5.35 -25.10
CA ASP A 543 39.04 4.44 -24.63
C ASP A 543 37.85 4.42 -25.59
N ILE A 544 37.45 5.60 -26.10
CA ILE A 544 36.39 5.71 -27.11
C ILE A 544 36.75 4.91 -28.35
N LEU A 545 37.98 5.04 -28.86
CA LEU A 545 38.43 4.39 -30.08
C LEU A 545 38.72 2.90 -29.88
N ALA A 546 39.09 2.48 -28.67
CA ALA A 546 39.18 1.06 -28.32
C ALA A 546 37.79 0.39 -28.36
N ALA A 547 36.75 1.05 -27.84
CA ALA A 547 35.38 0.54 -27.90
C ALA A 547 34.76 0.68 -29.30
N ALA A 548 34.95 1.82 -29.96
CA ALA A 548 34.38 2.16 -31.26
C ALA A 548 35.44 2.69 -32.24
N PRO A 549 36.26 1.79 -32.85
CA PRO A 549 37.31 2.20 -33.80
C PRO A 549 36.79 3.03 -34.99
N GLY A 550 35.52 2.85 -35.35
CA GLY A 550 34.86 3.59 -36.44
C GLY A 550 34.59 5.07 -36.12
N TYR A 551 34.89 5.55 -34.91
CA TYR A 551 34.77 6.96 -34.54
C TYR A 551 36.05 7.76 -34.88
N LEU A 552 37.14 7.10 -35.28
CA LEU A 552 38.42 7.76 -35.62
C LEU A 552 38.22 8.82 -36.71
N GLY A 553 38.70 10.03 -36.44
CA GLY A 553 38.67 11.15 -37.36
C GLY A 553 37.28 11.76 -37.59
N VAL A 554 36.27 11.40 -36.78
CA VAL A 554 34.94 12.02 -36.82
C VAL A 554 35.02 13.46 -36.30
N ASN A 555 34.29 14.38 -36.93
CA ASN A 555 34.19 15.76 -36.48
C ASN A 555 33.49 15.84 -35.10
N LEU A 556 34.09 16.57 -34.16
CA LEU A 556 33.67 16.59 -32.76
C LEU A 556 32.29 17.20 -32.50
N ASP A 557 31.78 18.07 -33.39
CA ASP A 557 30.40 18.60 -33.33
C ASP A 557 29.34 17.49 -33.45
N ARG A 558 29.74 16.28 -33.89
CA ARG A 558 28.86 15.13 -33.98
C ARG A 558 28.93 14.21 -32.78
N VAL A 559 30.02 14.22 -32.03
CA VAL A 559 30.18 13.38 -30.84
C VAL A 559 29.18 13.91 -29.83
N ALA A 560 28.19 13.15 -29.39
CA ALA A 560 27.17 13.59 -28.46
C ALA A 560 27.15 12.66 -27.25
N LEU A 561 27.01 13.24 -26.06
CA LEU A 561 26.82 12.50 -24.82
C LEU A 561 25.38 12.67 -24.38
N THR A 562 24.72 11.58 -23.97
CA THR A 562 23.34 11.61 -23.49
C THR A 562 23.15 10.80 -22.23
N LEU A 563 22.23 11.23 -21.39
CA LEU A 563 21.71 10.54 -20.21
C LEU A 563 20.19 10.42 -20.36
N ASN A 564 19.65 9.20 -20.30
CA ASN A 564 18.22 8.95 -20.54
C ASN A 564 17.68 9.58 -21.85
N GLY A 565 18.53 9.62 -22.88
CA GLY A 565 18.21 10.21 -24.19
C GLY A 565 18.32 11.74 -24.26
N ALA A 566 18.47 12.43 -23.13
CA ALA A 566 18.67 13.87 -23.09
C ALA A 566 20.15 14.24 -23.31
N PRO A 567 20.46 15.32 -24.06
CA PRO A 567 21.83 15.82 -24.22
C PRO A 567 22.49 16.17 -22.88
N VAL A 568 23.74 15.74 -22.71
CA VAL A 568 24.62 16.11 -21.58
C VAL A 568 25.67 17.08 -22.11
N ALA A 569 25.85 18.20 -21.40
CA ALA A 569 26.87 19.17 -21.74
C ALA A 569 28.26 18.55 -21.62
N ARG A 570 29.11 18.75 -22.63
CA ARG A 570 30.47 18.21 -22.64
C ARG A 570 31.50 19.23 -23.10
N HIS A 571 32.72 19.11 -22.61
CA HIS A 571 33.86 19.85 -23.12
C HIS A 571 34.83 18.87 -23.78
N ILE A 572 35.28 19.15 -25.00
CA ILE A 572 36.22 18.27 -25.71
C ILE A 572 37.53 19.02 -25.92
N VAL A 573 38.60 18.49 -25.33
CA VAL A 573 39.97 18.96 -25.56
C VAL A 573 40.53 18.23 -26.77
N SER A 574 40.82 18.97 -27.84
CA SER A 574 41.33 18.43 -29.10
C SER A 574 42.20 19.42 -29.87
N LYS A 575 43.17 18.90 -30.64
CA LYS A 575 44.13 19.70 -31.43
C LYS A 575 43.60 20.14 -32.80
N ASP A 576 42.76 19.33 -33.44
CA ASP A 576 42.37 19.52 -34.85
C ASP A 576 40.85 19.39 -35.10
N HIS A 577 40.05 19.34 -34.03
CA HIS A 577 38.60 19.14 -34.06
C HIS A 577 38.14 17.82 -34.71
N ARG A 578 39.00 16.79 -34.73
CA ARG A 578 38.68 15.45 -35.19
C ARG A 578 39.09 14.42 -34.15
N LEU A 579 38.17 13.51 -33.81
CA LEU A 579 38.42 12.54 -32.76
C LEU A 579 39.67 11.70 -33.03
N SER A 580 40.63 11.75 -32.10
CA SER A 580 41.89 11.02 -32.10
C SER A 580 42.15 10.37 -30.73
N GLU A 581 43.20 9.55 -30.63
CA GLU A 581 43.57 8.89 -29.36
C GLU A 581 44.02 9.89 -28.28
N ASP A 582 44.49 11.08 -28.69
CA ASP A 582 45.01 12.14 -27.81
C ASP A 582 43.90 13.05 -27.23
N ASP A 583 42.65 12.92 -27.69
CA ASP A 583 41.56 13.81 -27.27
C ASP A 583 40.93 13.37 -25.94
N SER A 584 40.25 14.28 -25.25
CA SER A 584 39.52 13.98 -24.01
C SER A 584 38.14 14.64 -24.01
N VAL A 585 37.12 13.88 -23.61
CA VAL A 585 35.75 14.37 -23.43
C VAL A 585 35.46 14.47 -21.92
N TYR A 586 35.06 15.66 -21.48
CA TYR A 586 34.72 16.00 -20.11
C TYR A 586 33.24 16.25 -19.96
N PHE A 587 32.63 15.75 -18.89
CA PHE A 587 31.23 15.98 -18.58
C PHE A 587 30.99 15.90 -17.06
N VAL A 588 29.80 16.31 -16.62
CA VAL A 588 29.38 16.23 -15.23
C VAL A 588 28.57 14.95 -15.03
N ALA A 589 29.07 14.06 -14.19
CA ALA A 589 28.32 12.92 -13.68
C ALA A 589 27.27 13.39 -12.66
N GLN A 590 26.06 12.90 -12.87
CA GLN A 590 24.92 13.09 -11.96
C GLN A 590 24.63 11.77 -11.24
N PRO A 591 24.30 11.81 -9.94
CA PRO A 591 23.82 10.64 -9.23
C PRO A 591 22.36 10.34 -9.63
N PRO A 592 21.89 9.08 -9.51
CA PRO A 592 20.47 8.76 -9.60
C PRO A 592 19.63 9.53 -8.59
N THR A 593 18.47 10.03 -9.02
CA THR A 593 17.55 10.84 -8.20
C THR A 593 16.09 10.46 -8.47
N GLY A 594 15.20 10.80 -7.53
CA GLY A 594 13.77 10.46 -7.62
C GLY A 594 13.55 8.97 -7.78
N GLU A 595 12.57 8.57 -8.61
CA GLU A 595 12.27 7.14 -8.81
C GLU A 595 13.45 6.30 -9.33
N TYR A 596 14.45 6.89 -9.99
CA TYR A 596 15.62 6.15 -10.46
C TYR A 596 16.55 5.75 -9.30
N ALA A 597 16.58 6.51 -8.20
CA ALA A 597 17.41 6.22 -7.03
C ALA A 597 16.98 4.95 -6.27
N ILE A 598 15.75 4.49 -6.51
CA ILE A 598 15.24 3.20 -6.01
C ILE A 598 16.01 2.04 -6.66
N TYR A 599 16.29 2.12 -7.96
CA TYR A 599 16.84 1.01 -8.75
C TYR A 599 18.34 1.15 -9.01
N LEU A 600 18.87 2.37 -9.09
CA LEU A 600 20.21 2.61 -9.60
C LEU A 600 21.16 3.14 -8.53
N ASN A 601 22.36 2.56 -8.46
CA ASN A 601 23.52 3.17 -7.79
C ASN A 601 24.30 4.13 -8.72
N ARG A 602 24.08 3.99 -10.03
CA ARG A 602 24.81 4.68 -11.09
C ARG A 602 23.97 4.76 -12.35
N TYR A 603 24.22 5.79 -13.16
CA TYR A 603 23.60 5.90 -14.47
C TYR A 603 24.51 5.36 -15.57
N THR A 604 23.88 4.79 -16.59
CA THR A 604 24.51 4.52 -17.89
C THR A 604 24.40 5.77 -18.77
N TYR A 605 25.55 6.18 -19.32
CA TYR A 605 25.67 7.27 -20.28
C TYR A 605 25.92 6.73 -21.67
N ARG A 606 25.47 7.46 -22.69
CA ARG A 606 25.60 7.09 -24.10
C ARG A 606 26.37 8.10 -24.91
N LEU A 607 27.43 7.64 -25.57
CA LEU A 607 28.16 8.37 -26.59
C LEU A 607 27.66 7.96 -27.99
N SER A 608 27.20 8.95 -28.77
CA SER A 608 26.65 8.76 -30.11
C SER A 608 27.23 9.74 -31.11
N LEU A 609 27.00 9.52 -32.41
CA LEU A 609 27.39 10.44 -33.48
C LEU A 609 26.19 11.22 -34.06
N ASP A 610 25.55 12.05 -33.23
CA ASP A 610 24.40 12.90 -33.60
C ASP A 610 24.62 14.38 -33.24
N ARG A 611 24.78 15.23 -34.26
CA ARG A 611 24.96 16.68 -34.09
C ARG A 611 23.78 17.36 -33.38
N ARG A 612 22.58 16.80 -33.44
CA ARG A 612 21.39 17.39 -32.79
C ARG A 612 21.39 17.20 -31.26
N LEU A 613 22.11 16.19 -30.78
CA LEU A 613 22.26 15.86 -29.36
C LEU A 613 23.60 16.32 -28.79
N ALA A 614 24.47 16.86 -29.65
CA ALA A 614 25.75 17.41 -29.25
C ALA A 614 25.55 18.77 -28.55
N LEU A 615 25.61 18.76 -27.21
CA LEU A 615 25.60 19.95 -26.37
C LEU A 615 27.00 20.26 -25.82
N ASP A 616 27.60 21.37 -26.25
CA ASP A 616 28.91 21.80 -25.76
C ASP A 616 28.78 22.60 -24.46
N ALA A 617 29.79 22.49 -23.58
CA ALA A 617 29.89 23.27 -22.36
C ALA A 617 30.01 24.78 -22.67
N ASN A 618 29.45 25.62 -21.81
CA ASN A 618 29.60 27.07 -21.94
C ASN A 618 31.06 27.46 -21.68
N THR A 619 31.65 28.29 -22.54
CA THR A 619 33.01 28.81 -22.32
C THR A 619 32.97 30.25 -21.84
N PHE A 620 33.85 30.63 -20.92
CA PHE A 620 34.07 32.02 -20.53
C PHE A 620 35.56 32.32 -20.42
N ASP A 621 35.94 33.57 -20.68
CA ASP A 621 37.34 33.99 -20.61
C ASP A 621 37.72 34.35 -19.17
N ALA A 622 38.87 33.86 -18.71
CA ALA A 622 39.48 34.31 -17.46
C ALA A 622 40.07 35.72 -17.64
N GLY A 623 40.07 36.55 -16.59
CA GLY A 623 40.65 37.90 -16.62
C GLY A 623 41.51 38.19 -15.39
N PRO A 624 42.48 39.13 -15.44
CA PRO A 624 43.33 39.45 -14.29
C PRO A 624 42.55 40.11 -13.14
N SER A 625 42.83 39.71 -11.90
CA SER A 625 42.34 40.36 -10.68
C SER A 625 43.54 40.81 -9.84
N ASP A 626 43.74 42.11 -9.70
CA ASP A 626 44.84 42.69 -8.90
C ASP A 626 44.44 42.98 -7.44
N THR A 627 43.26 42.58 -6.96
CA THR A 627 42.67 43.20 -5.75
C THR A 627 42.01 42.30 -4.69
N GLN A 628 42.07 40.96 -4.73
CA GLN A 628 41.49 40.14 -3.64
C GLN A 628 42.35 38.94 -3.25
N SER A 629 42.39 38.61 -1.95
CA SER A 629 43.14 37.48 -1.39
C SER A 629 42.29 36.20 -1.41
N VAL A 630 42.85 35.11 -1.93
CA VAL A 630 42.20 33.79 -1.99
C VAL A 630 42.46 32.97 -0.73
N SER A 631 41.46 32.21 -0.30
CA SER A 631 41.61 31.15 0.69
C SER A 631 42.34 29.94 0.10
N ASN A 632 43.41 29.46 0.73
CA ASN A 632 44.05 28.18 0.40
C ASN A 632 43.31 26.96 1.00
N LYS A 633 42.03 27.14 1.38
CA LYS A 633 41.20 26.12 2.03
C LYS A 633 39.95 25.85 1.21
N ALA A 634 39.57 24.59 1.07
CA ALA A 634 38.36 24.16 0.38
C ALA A 634 37.44 23.35 1.31
N LEU A 635 36.13 23.56 1.17
CA LEU A 635 35.13 22.73 1.83
C LEU A 635 35.17 21.33 1.19
N THR A 636 35.23 20.29 2.01
CA THR A 636 35.22 18.89 1.55
C THR A 636 34.22 18.12 2.40
N SER A 637 33.43 17.26 1.74
CA SER A 637 32.30 16.56 2.34
C SER A 637 32.51 15.05 2.41
N VAL A 638 32.03 14.42 3.47
CA VAL A 638 32.05 12.97 3.70
C VAL A 638 30.66 12.52 4.14
N LYS A 639 30.01 11.68 3.33
CA LYS A 639 28.78 10.98 3.71
C LYS A 639 29.11 9.85 4.68
N LEU A 640 28.46 9.86 5.85
CA LEU A 640 28.69 8.90 6.94
C LEU A 640 27.76 7.68 6.86
N THR A 641 26.61 7.82 6.20
CA THR A 641 25.58 6.79 6.05
C THR A 641 25.82 5.88 4.83
N ARG A 642 25.28 4.66 4.87
CA ARG A 642 25.54 3.58 3.92
C ARG A 642 24.30 2.75 3.54
N ASP A 643 23.09 3.31 3.66
CA ASP A 643 21.83 2.68 3.21
C ASP A 643 21.71 1.18 3.56
N LYS A 644 21.67 0.84 4.87
CA LYS A 644 21.84 -0.56 5.35
C LYS A 644 20.53 -1.30 5.62
N LEU A 645 19.49 -0.58 6.00
CA LEU A 645 18.23 -1.11 6.48
C LEU A 645 17.13 -0.74 5.49
N TYR A 646 16.14 -1.62 5.36
CA TYR A 646 15.00 -1.46 4.46
C TYR A 646 13.74 -1.20 5.27
N SER A 647 12.92 -0.26 4.82
CA SER A 647 11.51 -0.19 5.18
C SER A 647 10.65 0.25 4.00
N ALA A 648 9.62 -0.53 3.70
CA ALA A 648 8.60 -0.20 2.71
C ALA A 648 7.74 1.02 3.13
N SER A 649 7.74 1.36 4.42
CA SER A 649 7.06 2.52 4.99
C SER A 649 7.92 3.80 5.07
N SER A 650 9.20 3.72 4.67
CA SER A 650 10.11 4.87 4.67
C SER A 650 9.48 6.07 3.94
N SER A 651 9.62 7.27 4.51
CA SER A 651 9.20 8.53 3.89
C SER A 651 10.33 9.23 3.11
N GLY A 652 11.51 8.63 3.06
CA GLY A 652 12.64 9.13 2.28
C GLY A 652 12.46 8.91 0.78
N GLU A 653 13.45 9.36 -0.01
CA GLU A 653 13.44 9.17 -1.48
C GLU A 653 13.54 7.68 -1.87
N THR A 654 14.08 6.84 -0.98
CA THR A 654 14.23 5.41 -1.19
C THR A 654 13.76 4.63 0.05
N PRO A 655 13.46 3.33 -0.07
CA PRO A 655 13.10 2.51 1.08
C PRO A 655 14.30 2.17 1.97
N TRP A 656 15.51 2.63 1.62
CA TRP A 656 16.73 2.34 2.35
C TRP A 656 17.14 3.50 3.24
N TYR A 657 17.58 3.17 4.46
CA TYR A 657 18.11 4.11 5.44
C TYR A 657 19.27 3.46 6.19
N ASP A 658 20.08 4.22 6.93
CA ASP A 658 21.27 3.68 7.57
C ASP A 658 21.00 3.01 8.92
N SER A 659 20.27 3.70 9.80
CA SER A 659 20.15 3.33 11.21
C SER A 659 18.77 3.67 11.78
N ARG A 660 18.30 2.85 12.72
CA ARG A 660 17.02 3.02 13.44
C ARG A 660 17.27 3.41 14.89
N ILE A 661 16.71 4.52 15.37
CA ILE A 661 16.87 4.99 16.75
C ILE A 661 15.51 5.07 17.44
N LEU A 662 15.22 4.07 18.28
CA LEU A 662 14.02 4.05 19.13
C LEU A 662 14.37 4.50 20.54
N ALA A 663 13.83 5.64 20.98
CA ALA A 663 13.82 6.06 22.37
C ALA A 663 12.48 5.66 23.02
N ALA A 664 12.52 4.82 24.05
CA ALA A 664 11.32 4.33 24.74
C ALA A 664 11.54 4.34 26.26
N GLY A 665 11.15 5.44 26.90
CA GLY A 665 11.35 5.68 28.34
C GLY A 665 12.76 6.13 28.75
N SER A 666 13.67 6.32 27.79
CA SER A 666 14.97 6.98 27.94
C SER A 666 15.57 7.34 26.58
N PRO A 667 16.45 8.36 26.48
CA PRO A 667 17.13 8.70 25.25
C PRO A 667 17.92 7.53 24.65
N ASN A 668 18.05 7.52 23.33
CA ASN A 668 18.85 6.55 22.58
C ASN A 668 19.73 7.27 21.54
N THR A 669 20.85 6.67 21.13
CA THR A 669 21.89 7.37 20.35
C THR A 669 22.49 6.47 19.29
N GLN A 670 22.67 7.02 18.08
CA GLN A 670 23.46 6.44 17.01
C GLN A 670 24.72 7.27 16.76
N GLY A 671 25.88 6.64 16.87
CA GLY A 671 27.18 7.28 16.65
C GLY A 671 27.79 6.90 15.30
N TYR A 672 28.44 7.87 14.68
CA TYR A 672 29.23 7.75 13.46
C TYR A 672 30.64 8.27 13.71
N GLN A 673 31.63 7.59 13.15
CA GLN A 673 33.02 8.02 13.22
C GLN A 673 33.56 8.22 11.82
N PHE A 674 34.38 9.25 11.67
CA PHE A 674 35.11 9.51 10.43
C PHE A 674 36.48 10.10 10.75
N ASP A 675 37.45 9.80 9.89
CA ASP A 675 38.82 10.27 10.01
C ASP A 675 39.08 11.29 8.90
N PHE A 676 39.42 12.53 9.28
CA PHE A 676 39.45 13.64 8.34
C PHE A 676 40.47 14.71 8.75
N ASP A 677 41.30 15.13 7.80
CA ASP A 677 42.21 16.28 7.97
C ASP A 677 41.42 17.58 7.78
N VAL A 678 41.26 18.35 8.86
CA VAL A 678 40.41 19.55 8.92
C VAL A 678 41.21 20.79 9.29
N GLU A 679 40.84 21.91 8.69
CA GLU A 679 41.23 23.23 9.16
C GLU A 679 40.39 23.58 10.40
N THR A 680 40.91 23.20 11.57
CA THR A 680 40.25 23.40 12.87
C THR A 680 39.89 24.86 13.17
N ALA A 681 40.55 25.86 12.56
CA ALA A 681 40.23 27.27 12.77
C ALA A 681 38.98 27.75 12.00
N LEU A 682 38.46 26.95 11.07
CA LEU A 682 37.29 27.27 10.26
C LEU A 682 36.07 26.44 10.69
N PRO A 683 34.85 26.97 10.46
CA PRO A 683 33.64 26.22 10.77
C PRO A 683 33.45 25.04 9.80
N GLY A 684 32.93 23.93 10.32
CA GLY A 684 32.40 22.84 9.51
C GLY A 684 30.89 22.98 9.28
N ALA A 685 30.30 22.00 8.61
CA ALA A 685 28.86 21.86 8.49
C ALA A 685 28.45 20.38 8.56
N ILE A 686 27.23 20.12 9.02
CA ILE A 686 26.58 18.81 8.93
C ILE A 686 25.29 19.00 8.16
N GLU A 687 25.15 18.27 7.06
CA GLU A 687 23.88 18.09 6.35
C GLU A 687 23.27 16.77 6.82
N PHE A 688 21.98 16.78 7.12
CA PHE A 688 21.27 15.60 7.63
C PHE A 688 19.91 15.45 6.98
N ALA A 689 19.47 14.21 6.85
CA ALA A 689 18.10 13.81 6.58
C ALA A 689 17.73 12.71 7.60
N LEU A 690 16.78 13.04 8.47
CA LEU A 690 16.22 12.14 9.47
C LEU A 690 14.74 11.94 9.14
N LEU A 691 14.26 10.70 9.15
CA LEU A 691 12.89 10.36 8.82
C LEU A 691 12.13 10.02 10.11
N GLY A 692 10.93 10.58 10.25
CA GLY A 692 10.01 10.20 11.31
C GLY A 692 9.56 8.75 11.13
N GLY A 693 9.69 7.95 12.18
CA GLY A 693 9.26 6.56 12.21
C GLY A 693 7.99 6.32 13.01
N VAL A 694 7.40 7.38 13.60
CA VAL A 694 6.08 7.36 14.24
C VAL A 694 5.25 8.58 13.86
N ASP A 695 3.94 8.48 14.03
CA ASP A 695 2.97 9.57 13.87
C ASP A 695 1.81 9.37 14.85
N PHE A 696 1.95 9.87 16.08
CA PHE A 696 0.95 9.62 17.10
C PHE A 696 -0.19 10.65 17.02
N PRO A 697 -1.45 10.24 17.24
CA PRO A 697 -2.59 11.16 17.18
C PRO A 697 -2.45 12.36 18.12
N GLY A 698 -2.38 13.57 17.58
CA GLY A 698 -2.20 14.79 18.35
C GLY A 698 -1.78 15.96 17.45
N ALA A 699 -1.71 17.17 18.01
CA ALA A 699 -1.16 18.34 17.32
C ALA A 699 0.20 18.73 17.93
N THR A 700 1.02 17.74 18.30
CA THR A 700 2.26 17.89 19.06
C THR A 700 3.37 17.12 18.38
N ASP A 701 4.55 17.74 18.25
CA ASP A 701 5.72 17.12 17.61
C ASP A 701 6.05 15.73 18.21
N ASP A 702 5.95 14.69 17.39
CA ASP A 702 6.26 13.30 17.76
C ASP A 702 7.74 13.04 18.02
N HIS A 703 8.61 13.88 17.45
CA HIS A 703 10.04 13.65 17.37
C HIS A 703 10.84 14.76 18.03
N HIS A 704 11.84 14.38 18.82
CA HIS A 704 12.85 15.29 19.34
C HIS A 704 14.24 14.68 19.26
N PHE A 705 15.14 15.37 18.53
CA PHE A 705 16.52 14.93 18.37
C PHE A 705 17.55 16.04 18.58
N ARG A 706 18.77 15.60 18.91
CA ARG A 706 19.98 16.42 18.94
C ARG A 706 21.08 15.81 18.09
N ILE A 707 21.90 16.67 17.49
CA ILE A 707 23.15 16.28 16.83
C ILE A 707 24.32 16.73 17.70
N MET A 708 25.19 15.79 18.03
CA MET A 708 26.39 15.99 18.83
C MET A 708 27.63 15.82 17.95
N VAL A 709 28.65 16.66 18.16
CA VAL A 709 29.98 16.49 17.56
C VAL A 709 31.00 16.46 18.68
N ASN A 710 31.79 15.39 18.76
CA ASN A 710 32.80 15.17 19.80
C ASN A 710 32.25 15.44 21.22
N GLY A 711 31.02 14.98 21.48
CA GLY A 711 30.31 15.15 22.76
C GLY A 711 29.69 16.53 23.02
N THR A 712 29.74 17.46 22.07
CA THR A 712 29.14 18.80 22.19
C THR A 712 27.88 18.92 21.30
N PRO A 713 26.73 19.37 21.81
CA PRO A 713 25.53 19.58 20.99
C PRO A 713 25.75 20.73 20.00
N VAL A 714 25.44 20.49 18.73
CA VAL A 714 25.50 21.50 17.66
C VAL A 714 24.12 21.81 17.06
N HIS A 715 23.13 20.93 17.26
CA HIS A 715 21.77 21.13 16.79
C HIS A 715 20.77 20.40 17.70
N GLU A 716 19.55 20.92 17.74
CA GLU A 716 18.40 20.40 18.47
C GLU A 716 17.15 20.85 17.71
N ALA A 717 16.24 19.92 17.44
CA ALA A 717 15.03 20.20 16.67
C ALA A 717 13.92 19.20 16.98
N TRP A 718 12.69 19.65 16.69
CA TRP A 718 11.45 18.90 16.80
C TRP A 718 10.80 18.85 15.43
N PHE A 719 10.12 17.75 15.15
CA PHE A 719 9.29 17.62 13.97
C PHE A 719 8.20 16.57 14.21
N ASP A 720 7.23 16.56 13.32
CA ASP A 720 5.97 15.83 13.51
C ASP A 720 5.73 14.80 12.42
N GLY A 721 5.10 13.68 12.80
CA GLY A 721 4.68 12.59 11.92
C GLY A 721 5.81 11.92 11.11
N PHE A 722 5.41 11.18 10.08
CA PHE A 722 6.32 10.46 9.17
C PHE A 722 7.15 11.37 8.24
N ASN A 723 7.33 12.64 8.57
CA ASN A 723 8.01 13.59 7.69
C ASN A 723 9.54 13.45 7.76
N ALA A 724 10.23 13.96 6.73
CA ALA A 724 11.68 14.07 6.73
C ALA A 724 12.12 15.40 7.36
N ALA A 725 12.85 15.34 8.47
CA ALA A 725 13.61 16.45 9.01
C ALA A 725 14.95 16.56 8.27
N THR A 726 15.05 17.56 7.40
CA THR A 726 16.29 17.86 6.67
C THR A 726 16.87 19.20 7.11
N GLY A 727 18.19 19.31 7.13
CA GLY A 727 18.81 20.55 7.56
C GLY A 727 20.31 20.59 7.35
N ARG A 728 20.85 21.81 7.44
CA ARG A 728 22.29 22.08 7.45
C ARG A 728 22.66 22.84 8.71
N VAL A 729 23.52 22.23 9.52
CA VAL A 729 24.00 22.75 10.79
C VAL A 729 25.42 23.26 10.62
N THR A 730 25.74 24.43 11.16
CA THR A 730 27.14 24.91 11.22
C THR A 730 27.84 24.29 12.43
N VAL A 731 29.00 23.67 12.22
CA VAL A 731 29.86 23.15 13.29
C VAL A 731 30.86 24.24 13.67
N PRO A 732 30.87 24.72 14.93
CA PRO A 732 31.77 25.79 15.33
C PRO A 732 33.26 25.45 15.14
N PRO A 733 34.13 26.45 14.85
CA PRO A 733 35.57 26.25 14.81
C PRO A 733 36.11 25.58 16.09
N GLY A 734 37.10 24.72 15.93
CA GLY A 734 37.77 24.00 17.01
C GLY A 734 37.03 22.77 17.52
N LEU A 735 35.77 22.54 17.11
CA LEU A 735 35.01 21.37 17.53
C LEU A 735 35.37 20.12 16.70
N LEU A 736 35.57 20.29 15.39
CA LEU A 736 36.22 19.28 14.55
C LEU A 736 37.73 19.29 14.80
N GLN A 737 38.33 18.11 14.87
CA GLN A 737 39.75 17.89 15.15
C GLN A 737 40.41 17.20 13.97
N ASN A 738 41.71 17.41 13.77
CA ASN A 738 42.46 16.56 12.83
C ASN A 738 42.43 15.11 13.31
N GLY A 739 42.10 14.20 12.39
CA GLY A 739 41.99 12.78 12.68
C GLY A 739 40.55 12.33 12.92
N VAL A 740 40.36 11.40 13.87
CA VAL A 740 39.05 10.79 14.17
C VAL A 740 38.13 11.78 14.88
N ASN A 741 36.94 11.99 14.31
CA ASN A 741 35.83 12.73 14.88
C ASN A 741 34.62 11.83 15.07
N GLN A 742 33.77 12.16 16.04
CA GLN A 742 32.53 11.47 16.33
C GLN A 742 31.33 12.41 16.11
N VAL A 743 30.34 11.95 15.36
CA VAL A 743 29.03 12.60 15.22
C VAL A 743 27.97 11.65 15.78
N GLU A 744 27.08 12.16 16.62
CA GLU A 744 26.01 11.35 17.22
C GLU A 744 24.66 11.99 16.97
N VAL A 745 23.68 11.18 16.58
CA VAL A 745 22.26 11.55 16.56
C VAL A 745 21.63 10.97 17.82
N VAL A 746 21.10 11.84 18.67
CA VAL A 746 20.46 11.48 19.94
C VAL A 746 18.96 11.72 19.79
N VAL A 747 18.15 10.72 20.08
CA VAL A 747 16.69 10.84 20.17
C VAL A 747 16.33 10.85 21.65
N GLU A 748 15.69 11.92 22.12
CA GLU A 748 15.50 12.15 23.56
C GLU A 748 14.33 11.34 24.14
N GLY A 749 13.25 11.17 23.38
CA GLY A 749 12.04 10.47 23.83
C GLY A 749 11.32 11.20 24.97
N ASP A 750 11.31 12.53 24.95
CA ASP A 750 10.67 13.43 25.92
C ASP A 750 9.52 14.27 25.32
N THR A 751 8.98 13.82 24.19
CA THR A 751 7.89 14.47 23.42
C THR A 751 6.53 14.41 24.12
N GLY A 752 6.44 13.68 25.24
CA GLY A 752 5.19 13.42 25.96
C GLY A 752 4.54 12.09 25.57
N PHE A 753 4.96 11.51 24.44
CA PHE A 753 4.60 10.15 24.04
C PHE A 753 5.50 9.11 24.71
N TRP A 754 5.05 7.85 24.67
CA TRP A 754 5.72 6.74 25.33
C TRP A 754 6.91 6.17 24.53
N ALA A 755 7.04 6.57 23.26
CA ALA A 755 8.16 6.26 22.38
C ALA A 755 8.43 7.42 21.41
N ASP A 756 9.63 7.44 20.83
CA ASP A 756 10.04 8.29 19.71
C ASP A 756 10.96 7.44 18.82
N LEU A 757 10.64 7.36 17.52
CA LEU A 757 11.39 6.58 16.55
C LEU A 757 11.86 7.47 15.41
N ILE A 758 13.17 7.58 15.23
CA ILE A 758 13.76 8.28 14.10
C ILE A 758 14.64 7.32 13.29
N LEU A 759 14.53 7.40 11.96
CA LEU A 759 15.40 6.70 11.03
C LEU A 759 16.45 7.68 10.49
N VAL A 760 17.73 7.31 10.50
CA VAL A 760 18.80 8.12 9.93
C VAL A 760 18.95 7.73 8.46
N ASP A 761 18.61 8.63 7.55
CA ASP A 761 18.72 8.44 6.10
C ASP A 761 20.07 8.95 5.60
N ASP A 762 20.27 10.27 5.63
CA ASP A 762 21.53 10.91 5.23
C ASP A 762 22.20 11.64 6.39
N LEU A 763 23.53 11.51 6.48
CA LEU A 763 24.35 12.32 7.36
C LEU A 763 25.68 12.61 6.67
N THR A 764 25.89 13.85 6.27
CA THR A 764 27.06 14.29 5.52
C THR A 764 27.79 15.39 6.28
N VAL A 765 29.07 15.18 6.60
CA VAL A 765 29.92 16.17 7.27
C VAL A 765 30.77 16.88 6.25
N SER A 766 30.79 18.21 6.31
CA SER A 766 31.63 19.06 5.48
C SER A 766 32.60 19.88 6.34
N ALA A 767 33.87 19.94 5.98
CA ALA A 767 34.85 20.77 6.68
C ALA A 767 35.86 21.38 5.72
N PHE A 768 36.42 22.53 6.10
CA PHE A 768 37.51 23.11 5.32
C PHE A 768 38.77 22.28 5.49
N THR A 769 39.51 22.10 4.40
CA THR A 769 40.77 21.35 4.34
C THR A 769 41.77 22.12 3.50
N ASP A 770 43.07 21.88 3.66
CA ASP A 770 44.09 22.52 2.82
C ASP A 770 43.96 22.12 1.34
N LEU A 771 44.11 23.12 0.46
CA LEU A 771 44.11 22.95 -1.00
C LEU A 771 45.40 22.31 -1.53
N GLU A 772 46.51 22.36 -0.78
CA GLU A 772 47.80 21.84 -1.23
C GLU A 772 47.92 20.30 -1.25
N SER A 773 46.92 19.57 -0.72
CA SER A 773 47.05 18.12 -0.49
C SER A 773 46.21 17.18 -1.38
N VAL A 774 45.23 17.64 -2.18
CA VAL A 774 44.37 16.72 -2.99
C VAL A 774 43.82 17.40 -4.27
N LEU A 775 43.86 16.67 -5.39
CA LEU A 775 43.73 17.13 -6.79
C LEU A 775 42.30 17.14 -7.39
N GLU A 776 41.26 16.84 -6.61
CA GLU A 776 39.86 16.98 -7.03
C GLU A 776 39.03 17.26 -5.76
N LYS A 777 38.50 18.49 -5.60
CA LYS A 777 37.64 18.86 -4.47
C LYS A 777 36.48 19.72 -4.95
N ASP A 778 35.27 19.26 -4.69
CA ASP A 778 34.01 19.97 -4.91
C ASP A 778 33.94 21.25 -4.05
N ILE A 779 34.35 22.40 -4.59
CA ILE A 779 34.17 23.67 -3.88
C ILE A 779 32.78 24.22 -4.19
N VAL A 780 31.88 24.20 -3.20
CA VAL A 780 30.60 24.91 -3.29
C VAL A 780 30.84 26.42 -3.28
N ILE A 781 30.50 27.08 -4.38
CA ILE A 781 30.58 28.53 -4.55
C ILE A 781 29.34 29.17 -3.93
N PRO A 782 29.47 30.06 -2.93
CA PRO A 782 28.33 30.83 -2.42
C PRO A 782 27.67 31.66 -3.54
N PRO A 783 26.32 31.78 -3.58
CA PRO A 783 25.59 32.46 -4.65
C PRO A 783 26.01 33.91 -4.91
N ASP A 784 26.56 34.59 -3.89
CA ASP A 784 26.97 35.99 -3.93
C ASP A 784 28.47 36.20 -4.24
N SER A 785 29.19 35.14 -4.62
CA SER A 785 30.63 35.23 -4.91
C SER A 785 30.87 36.03 -6.19
N GLU A 786 31.53 37.19 -6.10
CA GLU A 786 31.79 38.04 -7.27
C GLU A 786 33.04 37.62 -8.07
N VAL A 787 34.01 36.93 -7.44
CA VAL A 787 35.28 36.51 -8.04
C VAL A 787 35.76 35.21 -7.37
N ILE A 788 36.24 34.22 -8.14
CA ILE A 788 36.96 33.07 -7.62
C ILE A 788 38.34 33.01 -8.27
N GLU A 789 39.40 33.15 -7.49
CA GLU A 789 40.76 33.00 -7.98
C GLU A 789 41.33 31.64 -7.58
N VAL A 790 41.85 30.90 -8.56
CA VAL A 790 42.58 29.66 -8.40
C VAL A 790 44.06 30.00 -8.52
N THR A 791 44.73 30.08 -7.38
CA THR A 791 46.20 30.18 -7.31
C THR A 791 46.79 28.77 -7.31
N ASN A 792 47.95 28.61 -7.96
CA ASN A 792 48.70 27.35 -8.08
C ASN A 792 48.27 26.39 -9.21
N ALA A 793 47.63 26.89 -10.28
CA ALA A 793 47.40 26.15 -11.53
C ALA A 793 48.69 26.03 -12.36
N ALA A 794 49.75 25.43 -11.80
CA ALA A 794 51.15 25.54 -12.24
C ALA A 794 51.50 24.94 -13.64
N HIS A 795 50.54 24.81 -14.56
CA HIS A 795 50.78 24.37 -15.93
C HIS A 795 49.79 24.98 -16.94
N PRO A 796 50.22 25.36 -18.16
CA PRO A 796 49.35 25.84 -19.24
C PRO A 796 48.21 24.89 -19.64
N ASP A 797 48.30 23.61 -19.29
CA ASP A 797 47.31 22.57 -19.61
C ASP A 797 46.27 22.34 -18.49
N THR A 798 46.16 23.26 -17.52
CA THR A 798 45.18 23.16 -16.44
C THR A 798 43.78 23.52 -16.94
N LEU A 799 42.82 22.62 -16.74
CA LEU A 799 41.40 22.83 -17.01
C LEU A 799 40.69 23.32 -15.76
N VAL A 800 39.72 24.21 -15.93
CA VAL A 800 38.91 24.75 -14.83
C VAL A 800 37.44 24.64 -15.19
N PHE A 801 36.72 23.86 -14.41
CA PHE A 801 35.31 23.55 -14.58
C PHE A 801 34.47 24.23 -13.53
N ILE A 802 33.41 24.88 -13.97
CA ILE A 802 32.31 25.34 -13.12
C ILE A 802 31.08 24.52 -13.51
N TYR A 803 30.47 23.84 -12.56
CA TYR A 803 29.34 22.95 -12.84
C TYR A 803 28.26 22.97 -11.76
N THR A 804 27.12 22.39 -12.10
CA THR A 804 26.00 22.13 -11.20
C THR A 804 25.68 20.64 -11.21
N LEU A 805 25.17 20.10 -10.09
CA LEU A 805 24.85 18.68 -9.98
C LEU A 805 23.72 18.21 -10.90
N ASN A 806 22.91 19.12 -11.43
CA ASN A 806 21.89 18.83 -12.45
C ASN A 806 22.44 18.84 -13.88
N GLY A 807 23.78 18.76 -14.06
CA GLY A 807 24.43 18.57 -15.35
C GLY A 807 24.84 19.85 -16.09
N GLY A 808 24.72 21.03 -15.48
CA GLY A 808 25.25 22.27 -16.05
C GLY A 808 26.78 22.26 -16.04
N LEU A 809 27.41 22.61 -17.15
CA LEU A 809 28.87 22.63 -17.30
C LEU A 809 29.34 23.89 -18.02
N SER A 810 30.29 24.57 -17.40
CA SER A 810 31.02 25.70 -17.96
C SER A 810 32.53 25.51 -17.78
N VAL A 811 33.32 26.04 -18.72
CA VAL A 811 34.78 25.92 -18.74
C VAL A 811 35.41 27.31 -18.84
N ALA A 812 36.41 27.57 -18.01
CA ALA A 812 37.19 28.79 -18.11
C ALA A 812 38.33 28.60 -19.12
N ASN A 813 38.47 29.54 -20.07
CA ASN A 813 39.68 29.64 -20.88
C ASN A 813 40.79 30.22 -20.00
N SER A 814 41.89 29.50 -19.84
CA SER A 814 43.06 29.95 -19.09
C SER A 814 43.91 30.92 -19.92
N GLU A 815 44.31 32.05 -19.34
CA GLU A 815 45.37 32.90 -19.90
C GLU A 815 46.60 32.82 -18.97
N VAL A 816 47.75 32.38 -19.49
CA VAL A 816 48.98 32.23 -18.70
C VAL A 816 49.62 33.60 -18.48
N ILE A 817 49.56 34.12 -17.26
CA ILE A 817 50.16 35.41 -16.89
C ILE A 817 51.44 35.17 -16.07
N LYS A 818 52.60 35.10 -16.76
CA LYS A 818 53.96 34.87 -16.21
C LYS A 818 54.16 33.52 -15.48
N ASP A 819 55.42 33.18 -15.16
CA ASP A 819 55.92 31.89 -14.64
C ASP A 819 55.23 31.34 -13.35
N ASP A 820 54.27 32.08 -12.78
CA ASP A 820 53.35 31.65 -11.73
C ASP A 820 51.91 31.73 -12.28
N ALA A 821 51.39 30.62 -12.82
CA ALA A 821 50.06 30.59 -13.40
C ALA A 821 48.97 30.88 -12.33
N ARG A 822 48.33 32.05 -12.48
CA ARG A 822 47.15 32.48 -11.71
C ARG A 822 45.94 32.45 -12.61
N LEU A 823 44.88 31.75 -12.20
CA LEU A 823 43.66 31.66 -12.98
C LEU A 823 42.50 32.20 -12.17
N VAL A 824 41.92 33.32 -12.61
CA VAL A 824 40.75 33.91 -11.96
C VAL A 824 39.51 33.59 -12.79
N ALA A 825 38.62 32.77 -12.25
CA ALA A 825 37.33 32.47 -12.84
C ALA A 825 36.25 33.34 -12.19
N LEU A 826 35.61 34.20 -12.97
CA LEU A 826 34.39 34.89 -12.54
C LEU A 826 33.23 33.90 -12.67
N PRO A 827 32.52 33.55 -11.58
CA PRO A 827 31.35 32.70 -11.72
C PRO A 827 30.31 33.43 -12.59
N PRO A 828 29.70 32.74 -13.58
CA PRO A 828 28.59 33.33 -14.30
C PRO A 828 27.47 33.70 -13.31
N ARG A 829 26.97 34.95 -13.33
CA ARG A 829 25.81 35.41 -12.53
C ARG A 829 24.47 34.75 -12.92
N ILE A 830 24.50 33.56 -13.51
CA ILE A 830 23.45 33.05 -14.40
C ILE A 830 22.48 32.09 -13.68
N THR A 831 22.82 31.53 -12.51
CA THR A 831 21.95 30.52 -11.87
C THR A 831 21.70 30.79 -10.37
N ARG A 832 20.51 30.42 -9.89
CA ARG A 832 20.14 30.41 -8.46
C ARG A 832 20.57 29.10 -7.75
N ALA A 833 21.17 28.16 -8.47
CA ALA A 833 21.56 26.85 -7.93
C ALA A 833 22.99 26.89 -7.36
N PRO A 834 23.33 26.06 -6.35
CA PRO A 834 24.70 25.94 -5.87
C PRO A 834 25.62 25.50 -7.02
N MET A 835 26.69 26.25 -7.23
CA MET A 835 27.68 25.97 -8.26
C MET A 835 28.93 25.35 -7.63
N ARG A 836 29.60 24.45 -8.35
CA ARG A 836 30.82 23.77 -7.93
C ARG A 836 31.98 24.17 -8.82
N LEU A 837 33.17 24.31 -8.25
CA LEU A 837 34.42 24.55 -8.95
C LEU A 837 35.35 23.34 -8.81
N ALA A 838 35.93 22.90 -9.92
CA ALA A 838 37.02 21.92 -9.95
C ALA A 838 38.10 22.34 -10.95
N TRP A 839 39.37 22.05 -10.68
CA TRP A 839 40.46 22.29 -11.62
C TRP A 839 41.54 21.22 -11.54
N GLY A 840 42.25 21.03 -12.63
CA GLY A 840 43.27 20.01 -12.72
C GLY A 840 43.77 19.80 -14.14
N ARG A 841 44.85 19.03 -14.29
CA ARG A 841 45.37 18.58 -15.59
C ARG A 841 44.57 17.39 -16.12
N ASP A 842 44.77 17.04 -17.38
CA ASP A 842 44.06 15.92 -18.02
C ASP A 842 44.21 14.57 -17.26
N ASP A 843 45.33 14.35 -16.57
CA ASP A 843 45.64 13.12 -15.85
C ASP A 843 44.97 12.97 -14.47
N VAL A 844 44.36 14.03 -13.93
CA VAL A 844 43.82 14.00 -12.57
C VAL A 844 42.36 13.59 -12.49
N TRP A 845 41.62 13.73 -13.58
CA TRP A 845 40.18 13.49 -13.61
C TRP A 845 39.86 12.00 -13.63
N GLN A 846 38.88 11.59 -12.81
CA GLN A 846 38.44 10.19 -12.79
C GLN A 846 37.98 9.74 -14.18
N GLY A 847 38.68 8.73 -14.71
CA GLY A 847 38.33 8.08 -15.96
C GLY A 847 37.05 7.26 -15.83
N VAL A 848 36.32 7.10 -16.93
CA VAL A 848 35.21 6.15 -17.01
C VAL A 848 35.72 4.76 -17.39
N ALA A 849 35.11 3.71 -16.84
CA ALA A 849 35.51 2.33 -17.08
C ALA A 849 34.48 1.58 -17.95
N ALA A 850 34.90 0.42 -18.47
CA ALA A 850 34.02 -0.57 -19.10
C ALA A 850 33.14 -0.03 -20.25
N LEU A 851 33.73 0.76 -21.16
CA LEU A 851 33.04 1.19 -22.38
C LEU A 851 32.61 -0.01 -23.22
N ARG A 852 31.36 0.01 -23.66
CA ARG A 852 30.74 -1.06 -24.44
C ARG A 852 30.21 -0.50 -25.74
N TYR A 853 30.66 -1.03 -26.86
CA TYR A 853 30.03 -0.73 -28.15
C TYR A 853 28.69 -1.44 -28.26
N VAL A 854 27.64 -0.68 -28.50
CA VAL A 854 26.26 -1.16 -28.63
C VAL A 854 25.78 -0.84 -30.03
N SER A 855 25.43 -1.88 -30.78
CA SER A 855 24.64 -1.71 -32.00
C SER A 855 23.18 -1.90 -31.59
N PRO A 856 22.38 -0.83 -31.43
CA PRO A 856 20.99 -0.99 -31.06
C PRO A 856 20.31 -1.79 -32.16
N GLU A 857 20.02 -3.06 -31.86
CA GLU A 857 19.13 -3.86 -32.68
C GLU A 857 17.75 -3.23 -32.51
N ARG A 858 17.14 -2.82 -33.62
CA ARG A 858 15.80 -2.25 -33.54
C ARG A 858 14.86 -3.39 -33.18
N LEU A 859 14.26 -3.31 -32.00
CA LEU A 859 13.16 -4.19 -31.65
C LEU A 859 12.11 -4.08 -32.75
N PRO A 860 11.66 -5.21 -33.33
CA PRO A 860 10.51 -5.21 -34.20
C PRO A 860 9.35 -4.52 -33.49
N ALA A 861 8.55 -3.75 -34.23
CA ALA A 861 7.27 -3.25 -33.76
C ALA A 861 6.21 -4.00 -34.56
N ALA A 862 6.20 -5.32 -34.42
CA ALA A 862 5.19 -6.13 -35.07
C ALA A 862 3.89 -6.03 -34.25
N PRO A 863 2.73 -5.84 -34.89
CA PRO A 863 1.46 -5.94 -34.18
C PRO A 863 1.33 -7.33 -33.55
N ALA A 864 1.11 -7.37 -32.24
CA ALA A 864 0.97 -8.59 -31.46
C ALA A 864 -0.12 -8.42 -30.40
N SER A 865 -1.05 -9.38 -30.33
CA SER A 865 -2.10 -9.41 -29.32
C SER A 865 -1.60 -9.81 -27.94
N TYR A 866 -0.47 -10.53 -27.91
CA TYR A 866 0.16 -11.04 -26.70
C TYR A 866 1.66 -10.76 -26.73
N VAL A 867 2.16 -10.00 -25.76
CA VAL A 867 3.59 -9.68 -25.63
C VAL A 867 4.17 -10.43 -24.42
N ILE A 868 5.21 -11.22 -24.64
CA ILE A 868 6.02 -11.84 -23.58
C ILE A 868 7.31 -11.05 -23.46
N VAL A 869 7.56 -10.43 -22.30
CA VAL A 869 8.87 -9.83 -21.99
C VAL A 869 9.60 -10.74 -21.02
N ALA A 870 10.72 -11.32 -21.46
CA ALA A 870 11.45 -12.31 -20.70
C ALA A 870 12.92 -11.94 -20.53
N HIS A 871 13.48 -12.26 -19.36
CA HIS A 871 14.92 -12.17 -19.18
C HIS A 871 15.60 -13.26 -20.03
N PRO A 872 16.73 -12.97 -20.71
CA PRO A 872 17.33 -13.92 -21.66
C PRO A 872 17.69 -15.29 -21.07
N ASN A 873 17.95 -15.39 -19.76
CA ASN A 873 18.16 -16.68 -19.09
C ASN A 873 16.96 -17.63 -19.16
N PHE A 874 15.75 -17.09 -19.37
CA PHE A 874 14.51 -17.86 -19.49
C PHE A 874 14.03 -18.03 -20.94
N VAL A 875 14.73 -17.41 -21.90
CA VAL A 875 14.48 -17.60 -23.32
C VAL A 875 15.13 -18.90 -23.77
N GLY A 876 14.32 -19.95 -23.87
CA GLY A 876 14.75 -21.28 -24.29
C GLY A 876 13.56 -22.17 -24.65
N ASP A 877 13.81 -23.47 -24.84
CA ASP A 877 12.83 -24.44 -25.34
C ASP A 877 11.49 -24.43 -24.58
N LYS A 878 11.55 -24.23 -23.25
CA LYS A 878 10.36 -24.25 -22.40
C LYS A 878 9.45 -23.03 -22.62
N LEU A 879 10.03 -21.83 -22.69
CA LEU A 879 9.26 -20.63 -22.98
C LEU A 879 8.78 -20.60 -24.44
N GLU A 880 9.57 -21.16 -25.36
CA GLU A 880 9.18 -21.32 -26.76
C GLU A 880 8.01 -22.32 -26.92
N GLN A 881 7.96 -23.37 -26.09
CA GLN A 881 6.80 -24.27 -26.01
C GLN A 881 5.53 -23.49 -25.64
N PHE A 882 5.61 -22.64 -24.60
CA PHE A 882 4.50 -21.79 -24.18
C PHE A 882 4.09 -20.77 -25.27
N ARG A 883 5.06 -20.12 -25.91
CA ARG A 883 4.82 -19.20 -27.04
C ARG A 883 4.02 -19.87 -28.15
N ARG A 884 4.44 -21.05 -28.61
CA ARG A 884 3.73 -21.82 -29.65
C ARG A 884 2.35 -22.28 -29.20
N PHE A 885 2.22 -22.62 -27.93
CA PHE A 885 0.95 -22.97 -27.34
C PHE A 885 -0.04 -21.78 -27.43
N LYS A 886 0.39 -20.56 -27.13
CA LYS A 886 -0.43 -19.34 -27.32
C LYS A 886 -0.73 -19.03 -28.79
N GLU A 887 0.23 -19.23 -29.69
CA GLU A 887 -0.02 -19.11 -31.14
C GLU A 887 -1.12 -20.08 -31.62
N ASN A 888 -1.13 -21.31 -31.10
CA ASN A 888 -2.17 -22.29 -31.41
C ASN A 888 -3.55 -21.91 -30.86
N GLN A 889 -3.60 -21.05 -29.83
CA GLN A 889 -4.84 -20.46 -29.30
C GLN A 889 -5.32 -19.25 -30.12
N GLY A 890 -4.58 -18.86 -31.16
CA GLY A 890 -4.94 -17.76 -32.06
C GLY A 890 -4.34 -16.41 -31.69
N PHE A 891 -3.49 -16.32 -30.66
CA PHE A 891 -2.77 -15.09 -30.35
C PHE A 891 -1.65 -14.84 -31.37
N THR A 892 -1.46 -13.59 -31.78
CA THR A 892 -0.19 -13.14 -32.36
C THR A 892 0.77 -12.84 -31.21
N VAL A 893 1.84 -13.64 -31.09
CA VAL A 893 2.74 -13.62 -29.93
C VAL A 893 4.11 -13.05 -30.28
N GLU A 894 4.46 -11.96 -29.61
CA GLU A 894 5.80 -11.37 -29.65
C GLU A 894 6.59 -11.74 -28.38
N LEU A 895 7.75 -12.38 -28.55
CA LEU A 895 8.67 -12.68 -27.45
C LEU A 895 9.83 -11.70 -27.51
N VAL A 896 9.97 -10.89 -26.45
CA VAL A 896 10.88 -9.76 -26.35
C VAL A 896 11.92 -10.03 -25.27
N ASP A 897 13.18 -9.84 -25.64
CA ASP A 897 14.32 -9.95 -24.74
C ASP A 897 14.46 -8.70 -23.86
N TRP A 898 14.52 -8.88 -22.53
CA TRP A 898 14.65 -7.80 -21.57
C TRP A 898 15.84 -6.87 -21.84
N HIS A 899 17.02 -7.43 -22.14
CA HIS A 899 18.21 -6.61 -22.39
C HIS A 899 18.05 -5.72 -23.63
N SER A 900 17.30 -6.18 -24.62
CA SER A 900 16.97 -5.37 -25.80
C SER A 900 16.02 -4.22 -25.46
N VAL A 901 15.07 -4.44 -24.54
CA VAL A 901 14.21 -3.38 -23.98
C VAL A 901 15.04 -2.34 -23.24
N VAL A 902 15.94 -2.76 -22.34
CA VAL A 902 16.86 -1.87 -21.62
C VAL A 902 17.76 -1.08 -22.58
N ALA A 903 18.32 -1.76 -23.58
CA ALA A 903 19.19 -1.15 -24.58
C ALA A 903 18.45 -0.18 -25.53
N GLN A 904 17.15 -0.34 -25.79
CA GLN A 904 16.44 0.60 -26.67
C GLN A 904 15.70 1.69 -25.89
N PHE A 905 15.00 1.32 -24.83
CA PHE A 905 14.06 2.17 -24.10
C PHE A 905 14.54 2.57 -22.71
N GLY A 906 15.40 1.77 -22.07
CA GLY A 906 16.02 2.09 -20.77
C GLY A 906 17.23 3.02 -20.87
N PHE A 907 17.72 3.25 -22.09
CA PHE A 907 18.98 3.94 -22.33
C PHE A 907 20.22 3.27 -21.69
N GLY A 908 20.15 1.95 -21.49
CA GLY A 908 21.17 1.15 -20.81
C GLY A 908 20.92 1.02 -19.31
N ASN A 909 20.03 1.83 -18.74
CA ASN A 909 19.61 1.72 -17.34
C ASN A 909 18.56 0.63 -17.19
N ASP A 910 18.86 -0.35 -16.33
CA ASP A 910 18.01 -1.50 -16.01
C ASP A 910 16.93 -1.09 -15.00
N THR A 911 15.84 -0.49 -15.49
CA THR A 911 14.76 0.07 -14.64
C THR A 911 13.37 -0.23 -15.23
N PRO A 912 12.29 -0.22 -14.43
CA PRO A 912 10.95 -0.51 -14.95
C PRO A 912 10.47 0.56 -15.95
N HIS A 913 11.07 1.77 -15.93
CA HIS A 913 10.84 2.81 -16.94
C HIS A 913 11.20 2.35 -18.35
N ALA A 914 12.16 1.44 -18.52
CA ALA A 914 12.50 0.87 -19.82
C ALA A 914 11.31 0.09 -20.41
N LEU A 915 10.66 -0.74 -19.58
CA LEU A 915 9.50 -1.53 -19.97
C LEU A 915 8.29 -0.64 -20.24
N ALA A 916 7.99 0.32 -19.36
CA ALA A 916 6.88 1.26 -19.55
C ALA A 916 6.99 2.02 -20.88
N ARG A 917 8.18 2.52 -21.23
CA ARG A 917 8.42 3.18 -22.52
C ARG A 917 8.28 2.24 -23.71
N TYR A 918 8.70 0.98 -23.56
CA TYR A 918 8.52 -0.03 -24.61
C TYR A 918 7.04 -0.29 -24.87
N LEU A 919 6.26 -0.59 -23.83
CA LEU A 919 4.83 -0.88 -23.95
C LEU A 919 4.06 0.32 -24.53
N LYS A 920 4.38 1.55 -24.08
CA LYS A 920 3.82 2.79 -24.63
C LYS A 920 4.18 3.05 -26.10
N SER A 921 5.26 2.43 -26.60
CA SER A 921 5.70 2.62 -27.99
C SER A 921 5.04 1.66 -28.99
N LEU A 922 4.27 0.68 -28.51
CA LEU A 922 3.62 -0.30 -29.37
C LEU A 922 2.62 0.39 -30.32
N PRO A 923 2.66 0.07 -31.63
CA PRO A 923 2.02 0.88 -32.68
C PRO A 923 0.49 0.84 -32.70
N GLU A 924 -0.16 -0.14 -32.05
CA GLU A 924 -1.62 -0.26 -31.95
C GLU A 924 -2.02 -0.83 -30.58
N ILE A 925 -2.32 0.06 -29.62
CA ILE A 925 -2.80 -0.30 -28.27
C ILE A 925 -4.09 -1.13 -28.35
N ASP A 926 -4.92 -0.91 -29.39
CA ASP A 926 -6.17 -1.65 -29.60
C ASP A 926 -5.94 -3.13 -29.96
N GLU A 927 -4.76 -3.49 -30.48
CA GLU A 927 -4.41 -4.88 -30.84
C GLU A 927 -3.70 -5.61 -29.71
N THR A 928 -2.75 -4.98 -29.01
CA THR A 928 -2.08 -5.59 -27.84
C THR A 928 -3.02 -5.60 -26.65
N ARG A 929 -3.39 -6.80 -26.18
CA ARG A 929 -4.31 -6.96 -25.04
C ARG A 929 -3.64 -7.52 -23.81
N HIS A 930 -2.65 -8.38 -23.99
CA HIS A 930 -2.03 -9.16 -22.91
C HIS A 930 -0.51 -8.97 -22.86
N VAL A 931 0.03 -8.77 -21.65
CA VAL A 931 1.47 -8.67 -21.41
C VAL A 931 1.87 -9.62 -20.28
N LEU A 932 2.79 -10.55 -20.58
CA LEU A 932 3.38 -11.44 -19.59
C LEU A 932 4.84 -11.07 -19.35
N ILE A 933 5.19 -10.84 -18.08
CA ILE A 933 6.57 -10.62 -17.64
C ILE A 933 7.14 -11.93 -17.10
N VAL A 934 8.29 -12.37 -17.61
CA VAL A 934 8.97 -13.61 -17.20
C VAL A 934 10.33 -13.29 -16.58
N GLY A 935 10.35 -13.18 -15.27
CA GLY A 935 11.53 -12.89 -14.47
C GLY A 935 11.19 -12.40 -13.07
N GLY A 936 11.88 -12.94 -12.07
CA GLY A 936 11.78 -12.53 -10.67
C GLY A 936 12.35 -11.13 -10.40
N HIS A 937 11.91 -10.57 -9.28
CA HIS A 937 12.32 -9.26 -8.77
C HIS A 937 12.51 -9.35 -7.25
N SER A 938 13.27 -8.41 -6.68
CA SER A 938 13.38 -8.19 -5.24
C SER A 938 13.56 -6.72 -4.92
N TYR A 939 13.24 -6.33 -3.69
CA TYR A 939 13.48 -4.96 -3.22
C TYR A 939 14.97 -4.58 -3.12
N ASP A 940 15.89 -5.55 -3.14
CA ASP A 940 17.33 -5.31 -3.10
C ASP A 940 17.95 -5.17 -4.50
N TYR A 941 17.44 -4.23 -5.29
CA TYR A 941 17.91 -4.00 -6.66
C TYR A 941 19.32 -3.40 -6.73
N ARG A 942 19.67 -2.60 -5.71
CA ARG A 942 20.98 -1.95 -5.57
C ARG A 942 22.03 -2.85 -4.90
N GLY A 943 21.66 -4.03 -4.40
CA GLY A 943 22.56 -4.97 -3.73
C GLY A 943 23.08 -4.49 -2.37
N LEU A 944 22.27 -3.72 -1.65
CA LEU A 944 22.58 -3.07 -0.37
C LEU A 944 22.44 -4.02 0.82
N SER A 945 21.62 -5.08 0.71
CA SER A 945 21.39 -6.02 1.82
C SER A 945 22.62 -6.87 2.18
N GLY A 946 23.61 -6.97 1.28
CA GLY A 946 24.74 -7.88 1.40
C GLY A 946 24.41 -9.36 1.16
N GLN A 947 23.15 -9.72 0.89
CA GLN A 947 22.74 -11.08 0.53
C GLN A 947 23.10 -11.44 -0.92
N HIS A 948 23.55 -10.44 -1.69
CA HIS A 948 23.90 -10.54 -3.09
C HIS A 948 22.71 -11.06 -3.93
N VAL A 949 21.54 -10.47 -3.79
CA VAL A 949 20.31 -10.93 -4.46
C VAL A 949 20.44 -10.90 -6.00
N VAL A 950 19.72 -11.78 -6.71
CA VAL A 950 19.62 -11.77 -8.18
C VAL A 950 18.29 -11.16 -8.59
N ASN A 951 18.34 -10.12 -9.42
CA ASN A 951 17.16 -9.47 -10.00
C ASN A 951 17.13 -9.71 -11.51
N TYR A 952 15.96 -10.05 -12.08
CA TYR A 952 15.80 -10.36 -13.50
C TYR A 952 15.09 -9.24 -14.26
N ILE A 953 13.84 -8.92 -13.90
CA ILE A 953 13.07 -7.82 -14.51
C ILE A 953 12.41 -7.00 -13.41
N PRO A 954 12.73 -5.71 -13.27
CA PRO A 954 12.20 -4.86 -12.21
C PRO A 954 10.67 -4.65 -12.29
N THR A 955 10.11 -4.20 -11.17
CA THR A 955 8.73 -3.71 -11.05
C THR A 955 8.74 -2.25 -10.56
N PHE A 956 7.60 -1.55 -10.61
CA PHE A 956 7.47 -0.24 -9.98
C PHE A 956 7.16 -0.35 -8.49
N TYR A 957 7.55 0.67 -7.75
CA TYR A 957 7.13 0.89 -6.36
C TYR A 957 6.16 2.05 -6.27
N ARG A 958 5.02 1.86 -5.60
CA ARG A 958 3.97 2.87 -5.40
C ARG A 958 3.45 2.85 -3.96
N ALA A 959 2.90 3.97 -3.54
CA ALA A 959 2.24 4.04 -2.23
C ALA A 959 0.95 3.22 -2.21
N VAL A 960 0.76 2.45 -1.14
CA VAL A 960 -0.42 1.63 -0.84
C VAL A 960 -0.64 1.69 0.67
N SER A 961 -1.75 2.29 1.11
CA SER A 961 -2.02 2.54 2.54
C SER A 961 -0.83 3.27 3.20
N VAL A 962 -0.31 2.77 4.32
CA VAL A 962 0.85 3.33 5.05
C VAL A 962 2.21 3.02 4.43
N LEU A 963 2.26 2.19 3.38
CA LEU A 963 3.52 1.81 2.73
C LEU A 963 3.77 2.69 1.51
N ASN A 964 4.92 3.35 1.44
CA ASN A 964 5.32 4.20 0.31
C ASN A 964 5.91 3.38 -0.85
N PHE A 965 6.41 2.18 -0.55
CA PHE A 965 7.11 1.32 -1.52
C PHE A 965 6.46 -0.07 -1.60
N ALA A 966 5.27 -0.15 -2.21
CA ALA A 966 4.64 -1.42 -2.57
C ALA A 966 4.95 -1.83 -4.02
N PRO A 967 5.35 -3.09 -4.29
CA PRO A 967 5.65 -3.55 -5.64
C PRO A 967 4.37 -3.67 -6.48
N THR A 968 4.44 -3.16 -7.72
CA THR A 968 3.31 -3.13 -8.62
C THR A 968 3.70 -3.06 -10.10
N ASP A 969 3.04 -3.87 -10.92
CA ASP A 969 3.14 -3.81 -12.38
C ASP A 969 2.05 -2.90 -12.99
N ASN A 970 1.16 -2.31 -12.18
CA ASN A 970 0.06 -1.47 -12.67
C ASN A 970 0.56 -0.29 -13.55
N PRO A 971 1.62 0.46 -13.17
CA PRO A 971 2.11 1.57 -13.99
C PRO A 971 2.79 1.14 -15.30
N LEU A 972 3.08 -0.15 -15.49
CA LEU A 972 3.58 -0.67 -16.77
C LEU A 972 2.45 -0.78 -17.81
N ALA A 973 1.22 -1.01 -17.34
CA ALA A 973 0.04 -1.15 -18.18
C ALA A 973 -0.75 0.15 -18.35
N ASP A 974 -0.43 1.21 -17.60
CA ASP A 974 -0.95 2.57 -17.78
C ASP A 974 -0.18 3.27 -18.92
N LEU A 975 -0.82 3.37 -20.08
CA LEU A 975 -0.21 3.91 -21.30
C LEU A 975 -0.54 5.40 -21.47
N ASN A 976 -1.68 5.84 -20.92
CA ASN A 976 -2.22 7.17 -21.13
C ASN A 976 -1.81 8.17 -20.00
N GLY A 977 -1.46 7.68 -18.81
CA GLY A 977 -1.03 8.43 -17.64
C GLY A 977 -2.14 8.79 -16.63
N ASP A 978 -3.32 8.20 -16.74
CA ASP A 978 -4.47 8.42 -15.84
C ASP A 978 -4.48 7.52 -14.60
N ARG A 979 -3.46 6.66 -14.44
CA ARG A 979 -3.25 5.69 -13.35
C ARG A 979 -4.12 4.45 -13.41
N VAL A 980 -4.93 4.28 -14.44
CA VAL A 980 -5.72 3.08 -14.71
C VAL A 980 -5.03 2.31 -15.85
N PRO A 981 -4.91 0.97 -15.77
CA PRO A 981 -4.25 0.22 -16.83
C PRO A 981 -5.09 0.13 -18.11
N GLU A 982 -4.41 0.11 -19.27
CA GLU A 982 -4.97 -0.22 -20.58
C GLU A 982 -4.78 -1.68 -20.98
N LEU A 983 -3.75 -2.34 -20.43
CA LEU A 983 -3.33 -3.69 -20.81
C LEU A 983 -3.59 -4.70 -19.70
N ALA A 984 -4.01 -5.91 -20.06
CA ALA A 984 -4.08 -7.04 -19.13
C ALA A 984 -2.65 -7.57 -18.86
N ILE A 985 -2.13 -7.31 -17.68
CA ILE A 985 -0.75 -7.62 -17.31
C ILE A 985 -0.67 -8.72 -16.26
N GLY A 986 0.29 -9.64 -16.42
CA GLY A 986 0.60 -10.68 -15.44
C GLY A 986 2.10 -10.95 -15.37
N ARG A 987 2.55 -11.53 -14.26
CA ARG A 987 3.97 -11.84 -14.02
C ARG A 987 4.20 -13.28 -13.61
N TRP A 988 5.24 -13.89 -14.15
CA TRP A 988 5.88 -15.08 -13.61
C TRP A 988 7.19 -14.67 -12.92
N PRO A 989 7.22 -14.55 -11.58
CA PRO A 989 8.41 -14.14 -10.84
C PRO A 989 9.42 -15.30 -10.67
N VAL A 990 9.78 -15.94 -11.79
CA VAL A 990 10.66 -17.11 -11.83
C VAL A 990 12.10 -16.73 -11.45
N ARG A 991 12.74 -17.55 -10.61
CA ARG A 991 14.15 -17.37 -10.18
C ARG A 991 15.07 -18.42 -10.80
N THR A 992 14.53 -19.57 -11.15
CA THR A 992 15.24 -20.72 -11.74
C THR A 992 14.54 -21.24 -13.00
N SER A 993 15.25 -22.01 -13.82
CA SER A 993 14.65 -22.76 -14.94
C SER A 993 13.65 -23.82 -14.47
N GLY A 994 13.80 -24.30 -13.23
CA GLY A 994 12.82 -25.16 -12.55
C GLY A 994 11.49 -24.45 -12.33
N ASP A 995 11.51 -23.22 -11.81
CA ASP A 995 10.30 -22.41 -11.60
C ASP A 995 9.55 -22.20 -12.92
N LEU A 996 10.29 -21.82 -13.98
CA LEU A 996 9.73 -21.64 -15.32
C LEU A 996 9.09 -22.93 -15.85
N SER A 997 9.76 -24.08 -15.62
CA SER A 997 9.24 -25.36 -16.09
C SER A 997 7.94 -25.72 -15.38
N ASN A 998 7.90 -25.57 -14.05
CA ASN A 998 6.72 -25.86 -13.23
C ASN A 998 5.52 -25.01 -13.64
N ILE A 999 5.69 -23.70 -13.82
CA ILE A 999 4.56 -22.83 -14.14
C ILE A 999 4.05 -23.02 -15.57
N VAL A 1000 4.94 -23.22 -16.55
CA VAL A 1000 4.54 -23.52 -17.93
C VAL A 1000 3.76 -24.83 -17.99
N ASP A 1001 4.22 -25.88 -17.30
CA ASP A 1001 3.51 -27.17 -17.28
C ASP A 1001 2.13 -27.05 -16.64
N LYS A 1002 2.00 -26.33 -15.52
CA LYS A 1002 0.69 -26.04 -14.91
C LYS A 1002 -0.23 -25.25 -15.84
N THR A 1003 0.29 -24.25 -16.57
CA THR A 1003 -0.53 -23.46 -17.50
C THR A 1003 -1.04 -24.30 -18.67
N LEU A 1004 -0.20 -25.18 -19.24
CA LEU A 1004 -0.63 -26.11 -20.29
C LEU A 1004 -1.64 -27.14 -19.77
N GLN A 1005 -1.43 -27.64 -18.54
CA GLN A 1005 -2.34 -28.59 -17.89
C GLN A 1005 -3.71 -27.94 -17.59
N TRP A 1006 -3.73 -26.70 -17.08
CA TRP A 1006 -4.97 -25.95 -16.85
C TRP A 1006 -5.83 -25.85 -18.11
N HIS A 1007 -5.21 -25.48 -19.24
CA HIS A 1007 -5.95 -25.40 -20.50
C HIS A 1007 -6.48 -26.75 -20.97
N THR A 1008 -5.66 -27.79 -20.86
CA THR A 1008 -6.08 -29.16 -21.20
C THR A 1008 -7.27 -29.59 -20.34
N LEU A 1009 -7.25 -29.25 -19.04
CA LEU A 1009 -8.34 -29.52 -18.12
C LEU A 1009 -9.60 -28.74 -18.49
N ARG A 1010 -9.52 -27.42 -18.74
CA ARG A 1010 -10.68 -26.58 -19.10
C ARG A 1010 -11.35 -27.02 -20.40
N GLU A 1011 -10.59 -27.52 -21.36
CA GLU A 1011 -11.14 -28.10 -22.60
C GLU A 1011 -11.89 -29.42 -22.34
N GLN A 1012 -11.44 -30.23 -21.38
CA GLN A 1012 -12.02 -31.54 -21.06
C GLN A 1012 -13.16 -31.46 -20.04
N GLN A 1013 -13.08 -30.50 -19.11
CA GLN A 1013 -13.97 -30.27 -17.97
C GLN A 1013 -14.25 -28.76 -17.86
N PRO A 1014 -15.22 -28.25 -18.65
CA PRO A 1014 -15.52 -26.81 -18.69
C PRO A 1014 -16.21 -26.30 -17.42
N TYR A 1015 -16.75 -27.21 -16.60
CA TYR A 1015 -17.42 -26.91 -15.34
C TYR A 1015 -16.54 -27.37 -14.17
N GLN A 1016 -16.35 -26.49 -13.19
CA GLN A 1016 -15.53 -26.76 -12.00
C GLN A 1016 -16.22 -26.27 -10.73
N ASP A 1017 -15.84 -26.81 -9.59
CA ASP A 1017 -16.29 -26.27 -8.29
C ASP A 1017 -15.39 -25.11 -7.84
N ALA A 1018 -15.95 -24.22 -7.02
CA ALA A 1018 -15.21 -23.21 -6.29
C ALA A 1018 -15.18 -23.54 -4.78
N LEU A 1019 -14.03 -23.28 -4.15
CA LEU A 1019 -13.84 -23.39 -2.72
C LEU A 1019 -13.65 -22.01 -2.10
N LEU A 1020 -14.48 -21.69 -1.12
CA LEU A 1020 -14.39 -20.51 -0.28
C LEU A 1020 -13.85 -20.93 1.09
N LEU A 1021 -12.82 -20.24 1.57
CA LEU A 1021 -12.21 -20.47 2.88
C LEU A 1021 -12.27 -19.18 3.69
N ALA A 1022 -13.09 -19.16 4.74
CA ALA A 1022 -13.22 -18.02 5.63
C ALA A 1022 -12.43 -18.24 6.91
N GLN A 1023 -11.64 -17.25 7.32
CA GLN A 1023 -11.17 -17.18 8.70
C GLN A 1023 -12.37 -16.91 9.64
N ALA A 1024 -12.27 -17.40 10.88
CA ALA A 1024 -13.22 -17.06 11.95
C ALA A 1024 -13.34 -15.55 12.15
N VAL A 1025 -14.52 -15.11 12.62
CA VAL A 1025 -14.79 -13.74 13.05
C VAL A 1025 -13.71 -13.28 14.04
N ASP A 1026 -13.07 -12.16 13.75
CA ASP A 1026 -12.00 -11.62 14.57
C ASP A 1026 -12.50 -10.68 15.69
N ASN A 1027 -11.58 -10.17 16.50
CA ASN A 1027 -11.87 -9.25 17.60
C ASN A 1027 -12.33 -7.85 17.15
N ARG A 1028 -12.31 -7.56 15.85
CA ARG A 1028 -12.84 -6.34 15.24
C ARG A 1028 -14.24 -6.57 14.68
N ASN A 1029 -14.81 -7.75 14.96
CA ASN A 1029 -16.08 -8.22 14.45
C ASN A 1029 -16.16 -8.29 12.92
N LEU A 1030 -15.02 -8.50 12.25
CA LEU A 1030 -15.01 -8.73 10.81
C LEU A 1030 -15.46 -10.15 10.50
N ASP A 1031 -16.57 -10.28 9.76
CA ASP A 1031 -17.11 -11.56 9.32
C ASP A 1031 -16.65 -11.92 7.89
N PHE A 1032 -15.52 -12.61 7.81
CA PHE A 1032 -14.96 -13.07 6.54
C PHE A 1032 -15.84 -14.11 5.82
N ALA A 1033 -16.71 -14.83 6.53
CA ALA A 1033 -17.62 -15.79 5.92
C ALA A 1033 -18.77 -15.05 5.22
N GLU A 1034 -19.38 -14.07 5.89
CA GLU A 1034 -20.37 -13.17 5.30
C GLU A 1034 -19.78 -12.42 4.10
N GLN A 1035 -18.55 -11.92 4.21
CA GLN A 1035 -17.84 -11.28 3.10
C GLN A 1035 -17.81 -12.18 1.86
N LEU A 1036 -17.35 -13.42 1.99
CA LEU A 1036 -17.26 -14.35 0.88
C LEU A 1036 -18.65 -14.72 0.34
N GLN A 1037 -19.62 -14.98 1.21
CA GLN A 1037 -20.99 -15.32 0.80
C GLN A 1037 -21.66 -14.18 0.04
N GLY A 1038 -21.55 -12.94 0.53
CA GLY A 1038 -22.20 -11.77 -0.05
C GLY A 1038 -21.53 -11.24 -1.33
N ARG A 1039 -20.20 -11.35 -1.44
CA ARG A 1039 -19.42 -10.68 -2.51
C ARG A 1039 -18.79 -11.63 -3.53
N VAL A 1040 -18.53 -12.87 -3.14
CA VAL A 1040 -17.77 -13.83 -3.96
C VAL A 1040 -18.69 -14.95 -4.45
N ALA A 1041 -19.46 -15.57 -3.55
CA ALA A 1041 -20.32 -16.70 -3.90
C ALA A 1041 -21.40 -16.32 -4.92
N ILE A 1042 -22.04 -15.15 -4.76
CA ILE A 1042 -23.13 -14.71 -5.64
C ILE A 1042 -22.66 -14.50 -7.09
N PRO A 1043 -21.60 -13.72 -7.38
CA PRO A 1043 -21.08 -13.62 -8.74
C PRO A 1043 -20.58 -14.95 -9.32
N LEU A 1044 -19.97 -15.82 -8.51
CA LEU A 1044 -19.54 -17.16 -8.97
C LEU A 1044 -20.73 -17.99 -9.43
N MET A 1045 -21.85 -17.98 -8.70
CA MET A 1045 -23.08 -18.70 -9.11
C MET A 1045 -23.71 -18.14 -10.40
N ALA A 1046 -23.37 -16.91 -10.80
CA ALA A 1046 -23.81 -16.32 -12.05
C ALA A 1046 -22.91 -16.69 -13.24
N MET A 1047 -21.75 -17.31 -12.99
CA MET A 1047 -20.82 -17.77 -14.03
C MET A 1047 -21.13 -19.22 -14.40
N PRO A 1048 -21.50 -19.52 -15.67
CA PRO A 1048 -21.84 -20.88 -16.11
C PRO A 1048 -20.73 -21.92 -15.92
N GLU A 1049 -19.49 -21.48 -15.71
CA GLU A 1049 -18.31 -22.33 -15.59
C GLU A 1049 -18.11 -22.92 -14.19
N PHE A 1050 -18.89 -22.46 -13.20
CA PHE A 1050 -18.87 -22.96 -11.83
C PHE A 1050 -20.16 -23.72 -11.49
N ASP A 1051 -20.05 -25.04 -11.26
CA ASP A 1051 -21.20 -25.92 -10.95
C ASP A 1051 -21.61 -25.87 -9.47
N GLY A 1052 -20.65 -25.59 -8.58
CA GLY A 1052 -20.84 -25.58 -7.14
C GLY A 1052 -19.92 -24.60 -6.44
N VAL A 1053 -20.41 -24.04 -5.34
CA VAL A 1053 -19.62 -23.20 -4.43
C VAL A 1053 -19.70 -23.82 -3.04
N SER A 1054 -18.55 -24.19 -2.49
CA SER A 1054 -18.42 -24.74 -1.13
C SER A 1054 -17.76 -23.72 -0.22
N LEU A 1055 -18.14 -23.70 1.06
CA LEU A 1055 -17.55 -22.83 2.08
C LEU A 1055 -17.03 -23.68 3.24
N ILE A 1056 -15.76 -23.47 3.59
CA ILE A 1056 -15.16 -23.93 4.84
C ILE A 1056 -14.98 -22.70 5.73
N ASP A 1057 -15.71 -22.67 6.84
CA ASP A 1057 -15.66 -21.60 7.84
C ASP A 1057 -14.85 -22.04 9.07
N LEU A 1058 -13.74 -21.34 9.31
CA LEU A 1058 -12.86 -21.61 10.44
C LEU A 1058 -13.42 -21.14 11.80
N ASP A 1059 -14.59 -20.49 11.85
CA ASP A 1059 -15.27 -20.23 13.12
C ASP A 1059 -15.62 -21.53 13.85
N GLY A 1060 -15.82 -22.63 13.12
CA GLY A 1060 -15.94 -23.98 13.70
C GLY A 1060 -14.72 -24.39 14.53
N VAL A 1061 -13.52 -23.92 14.20
CA VAL A 1061 -12.30 -24.15 15.00
C VAL A 1061 -12.35 -23.33 16.29
N ARG A 1062 -12.79 -22.07 16.21
CA ARG A 1062 -12.94 -21.19 17.38
C ARG A 1062 -14.00 -21.72 18.35
N GLN A 1063 -15.11 -22.24 17.83
CA GLN A 1063 -16.19 -22.84 18.60
C GLN A 1063 -15.88 -24.24 19.14
N GLY A 1064 -14.75 -24.85 18.75
CA GLY A 1064 -14.38 -26.22 19.11
C GLY A 1064 -15.24 -27.29 18.43
N ALA A 1065 -15.95 -26.94 17.36
CA ALA A 1065 -16.73 -27.86 16.53
C ALA A 1065 -15.83 -28.72 15.61
N MET A 1066 -14.63 -28.22 15.29
CA MET A 1066 -13.61 -28.95 14.55
C MET A 1066 -12.20 -28.56 15.01
N THR A 1067 -11.22 -29.41 14.74
CA THR A 1067 -9.80 -29.12 14.94
C THR A 1067 -9.20 -28.45 13.70
N ILE A 1068 -8.08 -27.73 13.87
CA ILE A 1068 -7.35 -27.16 12.74
C ILE A 1068 -6.86 -28.22 11.74
N GLN A 1069 -6.54 -29.42 12.22
CA GLN A 1069 -6.13 -30.52 11.34
C GLN A 1069 -7.29 -31.01 10.49
N GLU A 1070 -8.48 -31.17 11.07
CA GLU A 1070 -9.70 -31.50 10.29
C GLU A 1070 -10.01 -30.40 9.25
N ALA A 1071 -9.78 -29.13 9.57
CA ALA A 1071 -9.96 -28.04 8.60
C ALA A 1071 -8.96 -28.14 7.45
N ARG A 1072 -7.67 -28.35 7.76
CA ARG A 1072 -6.63 -28.59 6.74
C ARG A 1072 -6.96 -29.81 5.87
N ASP A 1073 -7.47 -30.87 6.47
CA ASP A 1073 -7.85 -32.08 5.75
C ASP A 1073 -9.01 -31.82 4.79
N GLN A 1074 -10.05 -31.08 5.21
CA GLN A 1074 -11.17 -30.69 4.34
C GLN A 1074 -10.73 -29.78 3.18
N VAL A 1075 -9.87 -28.79 3.45
CA VAL A 1075 -9.34 -27.90 2.40
C VAL A 1075 -8.53 -28.70 1.39
N ARG A 1076 -7.63 -29.57 1.86
CA ARG A 1076 -6.81 -30.44 0.99
C ARG A 1076 -7.68 -31.39 0.17
N GLU A 1077 -8.62 -32.09 0.78
CA GLU A 1077 -9.54 -33.00 0.08
C GLU A 1077 -10.34 -32.30 -1.02
N SER A 1078 -10.74 -31.05 -0.78
CA SER A 1078 -11.41 -30.24 -1.79
C SER A 1078 -10.48 -29.87 -2.96
N ILE A 1079 -9.26 -29.42 -2.66
CA ILE A 1079 -8.27 -29.05 -3.69
C ILE A 1079 -7.85 -30.27 -4.53
N ASP A 1080 -7.52 -31.38 -3.88
CA ASP A 1080 -7.13 -32.63 -4.54
C ASP A 1080 -8.31 -33.27 -5.30
N GLY A 1081 -9.55 -32.91 -4.95
CA GLY A 1081 -10.77 -33.26 -5.67
C GLY A 1081 -10.96 -32.50 -6.99
N GLY A 1082 -10.21 -31.43 -7.24
CA GLY A 1082 -10.19 -30.71 -8.52
C GLY A 1082 -11.05 -29.44 -8.59
N VAL A 1083 -10.96 -28.55 -7.59
CA VAL A 1083 -11.60 -27.22 -7.68
C VAL A 1083 -10.88 -26.31 -8.67
N GLY A 1084 -11.64 -25.47 -9.38
CA GLY A 1084 -11.10 -24.51 -10.36
C GLY A 1084 -10.64 -23.20 -9.73
N LEU A 1085 -11.27 -22.81 -8.61
CA LEU A 1085 -10.98 -21.56 -7.91
C LEU A 1085 -11.01 -21.76 -6.39
N LEU A 1086 -9.98 -21.25 -5.71
CA LEU A 1086 -9.94 -21.09 -4.26
C LEU A 1086 -9.92 -19.61 -3.92
N SER A 1087 -10.91 -19.15 -3.14
CA SER A 1087 -10.87 -17.83 -2.52
C SER A 1087 -10.76 -17.94 -1.00
N PHE A 1088 -9.82 -17.19 -0.42
CA PHE A 1088 -9.62 -17.12 1.02
C PHE A 1088 -9.93 -15.71 1.51
N ALA A 1089 -10.71 -15.54 2.58
CA ALA A 1089 -10.88 -14.25 3.24
C ALA A 1089 -10.43 -14.34 4.69
N GLY A 1090 -9.55 -13.44 5.10
CA GLY A 1090 -8.97 -13.47 6.43
C GLY A 1090 -7.68 -12.66 6.52
N HIS A 1091 -6.91 -12.93 7.56
CA HIS A 1091 -5.58 -12.36 7.73
C HIS A 1091 -4.54 -13.22 7.02
N ALA A 1092 -3.51 -12.60 6.48
CA ALA A 1092 -2.41 -13.31 5.86
C ALA A 1092 -1.08 -12.57 6.01
N SER A 1093 -0.02 -13.35 5.91
CA SER A 1093 1.36 -12.88 5.76
C SER A 1093 1.96 -13.46 4.48
N THR A 1094 3.18 -13.04 4.19
CA THR A 1094 4.03 -13.68 3.17
C THR A 1094 4.25 -15.18 3.39
N ALA A 1095 3.99 -15.72 4.60
CA ALA A 1095 4.31 -17.10 4.99
C ALA A 1095 3.10 -17.98 5.39
N GLY A 1096 1.92 -17.41 5.58
CA GLY A 1096 0.78 -18.13 6.17
C GLY A 1096 -0.56 -17.40 6.04
N TRP A 1097 -1.65 -18.17 5.95
CA TRP A 1097 -3.04 -17.67 6.02
C TRP A 1097 -3.69 -18.04 7.35
N GLY A 1098 -4.30 -17.04 7.99
CA GLY A 1098 -4.96 -17.10 9.28
C GLY A 1098 -4.04 -17.32 10.48
N TYR A 1099 -4.51 -16.95 11.68
CA TYR A 1099 -3.75 -17.08 12.94
C TYR A 1099 -3.38 -18.53 13.28
N GLN A 1100 -4.20 -19.50 12.85
CA GLN A 1100 -3.94 -20.92 13.04
C GLN A 1100 -3.07 -21.53 11.93
N GLY A 1101 -2.68 -20.73 10.92
CA GLY A 1101 -1.88 -21.17 9.78
C GLY A 1101 -2.57 -22.24 8.94
N VAL A 1102 -3.83 -22.02 8.55
CA VAL A 1102 -4.61 -23.04 7.80
C VAL A 1102 -3.92 -23.42 6.48
N VAL A 1103 -3.32 -22.43 5.81
CA VAL A 1103 -2.46 -22.61 4.64
C VAL A 1103 -1.08 -22.07 4.99
N ASP A 1104 -0.06 -22.93 4.86
CA ASP A 1104 1.35 -22.60 4.99
C ASP A 1104 2.16 -23.38 3.93
N THR A 1105 3.49 -23.23 3.94
CA THR A 1105 4.38 -23.92 3.01
C THR A 1105 4.21 -25.45 3.05
N GLN A 1106 4.08 -26.04 4.23
CA GLN A 1106 3.97 -27.50 4.39
C GLN A 1106 2.64 -28.00 3.84
N PHE A 1107 1.56 -27.25 4.06
CA PHE A 1107 0.25 -27.54 3.48
C PHE A 1107 0.31 -27.60 1.95
N ILE A 1108 0.87 -26.57 1.30
CA ILE A 1108 0.94 -26.50 -0.18
C ILE A 1108 1.77 -27.67 -0.74
N GLN A 1109 2.89 -28.00 -0.09
CA GLN A 1109 3.73 -29.13 -0.50
C GLN A 1109 3.02 -30.49 -0.35
N SER A 1110 2.00 -30.58 0.49
CA SER A 1110 1.21 -31.81 0.73
C SER A 1110 0.05 -32.02 -0.24
N LEU A 1111 -0.22 -31.07 -1.14
CA LEU A 1111 -1.28 -31.19 -2.14
C LEU A 1111 -0.89 -32.20 -3.24
N ASP A 1112 -1.89 -32.94 -3.75
CA ASP A 1112 -1.75 -33.93 -4.80
C ASP A 1112 -2.43 -33.49 -6.12
N ASN A 1113 -2.91 -32.24 -6.21
CA ASN A 1113 -3.62 -31.65 -7.36
C ASN A 1113 -2.75 -31.37 -8.61
N THR A 1114 -1.76 -32.20 -8.89
CA THR A 1114 -0.79 -32.05 -10.00
C THR A 1114 -1.45 -32.03 -11.39
N ASP A 1115 -2.53 -32.79 -11.59
CA ASP A 1115 -3.29 -32.82 -12.84
C ASP A 1115 -4.46 -31.81 -12.87
N THR A 1116 -4.75 -31.18 -11.73
CA THR A 1116 -5.86 -30.23 -11.53
C THR A 1116 -5.36 -28.95 -10.84
N PRO A 1117 -4.47 -28.19 -11.48
CA PRO A 1117 -4.05 -26.89 -10.94
C PRO A 1117 -5.26 -25.96 -10.84
N LEU A 1118 -5.21 -24.99 -9.91
CA LEU A 1118 -6.33 -24.07 -9.64
C LEU A 1118 -5.92 -22.59 -9.71
N ILE A 1119 -6.91 -21.71 -9.83
CA ILE A 1119 -6.75 -20.27 -9.61
C ILE A 1119 -6.91 -19.99 -8.11
N VAL A 1120 -6.01 -19.18 -7.56
CA VAL A 1120 -6.04 -18.77 -6.15
C VAL A 1120 -6.31 -17.27 -6.05
N MET A 1121 -7.39 -16.89 -5.35
CA MET A 1121 -7.84 -15.50 -5.19
C MET A 1121 -8.05 -15.14 -3.72
N PRO A 1122 -6.98 -14.93 -2.96
CA PRO A 1122 -7.07 -14.58 -1.55
C PRO A 1122 -7.32 -13.07 -1.36
N LEU A 1123 -8.22 -12.77 -0.43
CA LEU A 1123 -8.69 -11.45 0.00
C LEU A 1123 -7.98 -11.05 1.29
N ALA A 1124 -6.64 -11.05 1.26
CA ALA A 1124 -5.80 -10.84 2.45
C ALA A 1124 -4.45 -10.21 2.11
N CYS A 1125 -3.76 -9.68 3.12
CA CYS A 1125 -2.45 -9.01 2.98
C CYS A 1125 -1.34 -9.95 2.46
N TYR A 1126 -0.39 -9.40 1.71
CA TYR A 1126 0.87 -10.04 1.25
C TYR A 1126 0.71 -11.32 0.43
N THR A 1127 -0.48 -11.55 -0.12
CA THR A 1127 -0.82 -12.79 -0.80
C THR A 1127 -0.19 -12.93 -2.18
N THR A 1128 0.19 -11.82 -2.80
CA THR A 1128 0.96 -11.76 -4.05
C THR A 1128 2.27 -11.01 -3.87
N ASN A 1129 2.84 -10.97 -2.66
CA ASN A 1129 4.18 -10.43 -2.48
C ASN A 1129 5.22 -11.34 -3.15
N TYR A 1130 5.97 -10.81 -4.12
CA TYR A 1130 6.95 -11.56 -4.91
C TYR A 1130 8.39 -11.03 -4.76
N GLU A 1131 8.63 -10.07 -3.86
CA GLU A 1131 9.90 -9.34 -3.80
C GLU A 1131 10.78 -9.68 -2.59
N SER A 1132 10.29 -10.52 -1.67
CA SER A 1132 11.04 -10.92 -0.48
C SER A 1132 12.43 -11.43 -0.82
N THR A 1133 13.44 -10.87 -0.15
CA THR A 1133 14.82 -11.38 -0.21
C THR A 1133 15.05 -12.53 0.76
N SER A 1134 14.20 -12.67 1.79
CA SER A 1134 14.47 -13.61 2.88
C SER A 1134 13.79 -14.96 2.66
N ILE A 1135 12.60 -14.98 2.08
CA ILE A 1135 11.76 -16.18 1.99
C ILE A 1135 11.13 -16.38 0.60
N ASN A 1136 10.89 -17.64 0.24
CA ASN A 1136 9.96 -18.02 -0.81
C ASN A 1136 8.54 -17.86 -0.23
N THR A 1137 7.92 -16.72 -0.51
CA THR A 1137 6.56 -16.38 -0.05
C THR A 1137 5.54 -17.45 -0.46
N LEU A 1138 4.35 -17.47 0.16
CA LEU A 1138 3.29 -18.39 -0.23
C LEU A 1138 2.91 -18.28 -1.71
N ALA A 1139 3.01 -17.08 -2.30
CA ALA A 1139 2.84 -16.91 -3.74
C ALA A 1139 3.84 -17.76 -4.55
N HIS A 1140 5.12 -17.75 -4.17
CA HIS A 1140 6.12 -18.63 -4.79
C HIS A 1140 5.82 -20.11 -4.53
N GLN A 1141 5.36 -20.47 -3.33
CA GLN A 1141 5.02 -21.86 -3.01
C GLN A 1141 3.86 -22.37 -3.87
N TRP A 1142 2.78 -21.60 -4.00
CA TRP A 1142 1.64 -21.92 -4.85
C TRP A 1142 2.05 -22.12 -6.31
N LEU A 1143 2.93 -21.26 -6.83
CA LEU A 1143 3.33 -21.27 -8.24
C LEU A 1143 4.43 -22.29 -8.55
N PHE A 1144 5.41 -22.49 -7.67
CA PHE A 1144 6.69 -23.11 -8.03
C PHE A 1144 7.15 -24.27 -7.13
N ALA A 1145 6.54 -24.54 -5.97
CA ALA A 1145 6.99 -25.61 -5.06
C ALA A 1145 7.01 -27.02 -5.69
N GLY A 1146 6.24 -27.21 -6.76
CA GLY A 1146 6.19 -28.40 -7.59
C GLY A 1146 5.13 -28.24 -8.68
N LEU A 1147 4.62 -29.35 -9.22
CA LEU A 1147 3.53 -29.36 -10.21
C LEU A 1147 2.14 -29.22 -9.56
N GLN A 1148 2.02 -29.46 -8.25
CA GLN A 1148 0.82 -29.19 -7.45
C GLN A 1148 0.67 -27.69 -7.14
N GLY A 1149 -0.49 -27.29 -6.65
CA GLY A 1149 -0.80 -25.91 -6.30
C GLY A 1149 -1.46 -25.14 -7.44
N ALA A 1150 -1.11 -23.85 -7.57
CA ALA A 1150 -1.84 -22.89 -8.39
C ALA A 1150 -1.20 -22.67 -9.76
N VAL A 1151 -2.04 -22.44 -10.77
CA VAL A 1151 -1.61 -21.94 -12.10
C VAL A 1151 -1.55 -20.42 -12.17
N ALA A 1152 -2.31 -19.74 -11.31
CA ALA A 1152 -2.27 -18.30 -11.14
C ALA A 1152 -2.72 -17.92 -9.73
N ILE A 1153 -2.18 -16.82 -9.21
CA ILE A 1153 -2.63 -16.19 -7.97
C ILE A 1153 -2.84 -14.70 -8.19
N HIS A 1154 -3.99 -14.19 -7.73
CA HIS A 1154 -4.36 -12.78 -7.82
C HIS A 1154 -4.83 -12.29 -6.45
N GLY A 1155 -4.19 -11.23 -5.94
CA GLY A 1155 -4.40 -10.72 -4.59
C GLY A 1155 -3.52 -9.50 -4.30
N ALA A 1156 -3.42 -9.12 -3.03
CA ALA A 1156 -2.68 -7.95 -2.56
C ALA A 1156 -1.17 -8.21 -2.46
N SER A 1157 -0.35 -7.33 -3.05
CA SER A 1157 1.11 -7.42 -2.98
C SER A 1157 1.65 -7.05 -1.61
N VAL A 1158 0.94 -6.18 -0.88
CA VAL A 1158 1.23 -5.76 0.49
C VAL A 1158 -0.04 -5.75 1.34
N LEU A 1159 -0.31 -4.70 2.13
CA LEU A 1159 -1.47 -4.57 3.00
C LEU A 1159 -2.77 -4.56 2.20
N GLY A 1160 -3.66 -5.52 2.46
CA GLY A 1160 -5.02 -5.55 1.92
C GLY A 1160 -6.02 -4.97 2.92
N GLU A 1161 -7.09 -4.36 2.41
CA GLU A 1161 -8.19 -3.85 3.25
C GLU A 1161 -9.40 -4.78 3.13
N TYR A 1162 -10.05 -5.08 4.26
CA TYR A 1162 -11.20 -5.99 4.33
C TYR A 1162 -12.25 -5.66 3.26
N ARG A 1163 -12.74 -4.41 3.27
CA ARG A 1163 -13.77 -3.95 2.34
C ARG A 1163 -13.28 -3.92 0.89
N GLU A 1164 -12.14 -3.28 0.63
CA GLU A 1164 -11.64 -3.09 -0.74
C GLU A 1164 -11.31 -4.43 -1.42
N ASN A 1165 -10.78 -5.40 -0.67
CA ASN A 1165 -10.53 -6.74 -1.22
C ASN A 1165 -11.82 -7.40 -1.71
N ALA A 1166 -12.90 -7.30 -0.93
CA ALA A 1166 -14.19 -7.90 -1.28
C ALA A 1166 -14.84 -7.19 -2.47
N LEU A 1167 -14.77 -5.86 -2.50
CA LEU A 1167 -15.24 -5.04 -3.62
C LEU A 1167 -14.49 -5.38 -4.91
N PHE A 1168 -13.16 -5.48 -4.84
CA PHE A 1168 -12.36 -5.83 -6.00
C PHE A 1168 -12.68 -7.24 -6.50
N ALA A 1169 -12.82 -8.21 -5.59
CA ALA A 1169 -13.18 -9.58 -5.93
C ALA A 1169 -14.57 -9.67 -6.60
N GLU A 1170 -15.55 -8.93 -6.08
CA GLU A 1170 -16.87 -8.84 -6.69
C GLU A 1170 -16.80 -8.27 -8.12
N ARG A 1171 -16.09 -7.15 -8.32
CA ARG A 1171 -15.92 -6.53 -9.64
C ARG A 1171 -15.22 -7.49 -10.62
N PHE A 1172 -14.15 -8.14 -10.16
CA PHE A 1172 -13.42 -9.14 -10.94
C PHE A 1172 -14.34 -10.28 -11.42
N LEU A 1173 -15.14 -10.86 -10.52
CA LEU A 1173 -16.04 -11.95 -10.87
C LEU A 1173 -17.22 -11.49 -11.74
N ARG A 1174 -17.77 -10.30 -11.47
CA ARG A 1174 -18.81 -9.68 -12.32
C ARG A 1174 -18.29 -9.42 -13.73
N ALA A 1175 -17.06 -8.95 -13.89
CA ALA A 1175 -16.43 -8.78 -15.20
C ALA A 1175 -16.34 -10.13 -15.95
N GLY A 1176 -15.98 -11.21 -15.23
CA GLY A 1176 -16.07 -12.57 -15.75
C GLY A 1176 -17.48 -12.92 -16.22
N ALA A 1177 -18.49 -12.80 -15.35
CA ALA A 1177 -19.89 -13.07 -15.68
C ALA A 1177 -20.40 -12.25 -16.89
N ALA A 1178 -19.96 -10.99 -17.00
CA ALA A 1178 -20.31 -10.07 -18.08
C ALA A 1178 -19.60 -10.35 -19.43
N GLY A 1179 -18.67 -11.30 -19.47
CA GLY A 1179 -18.08 -11.78 -20.73
C GLY A 1179 -16.56 -11.63 -20.86
N ALA A 1180 -15.85 -11.16 -19.82
CA ALA A 1180 -14.39 -11.25 -19.80
C ALA A 1180 -13.96 -12.72 -19.83
N THR A 1181 -13.15 -13.09 -20.81
CA THR A 1181 -12.79 -14.51 -21.06
C THR A 1181 -11.54 -14.93 -20.30
N THR A 1182 -10.64 -13.98 -20.05
CA THR A 1182 -9.36 -14.23 -19.40
C THR A 1182 -9.29 -13.56 -18.02
N ILE A 1183 -8.48 -14.14 -17.13
CA ILE A 1183 -8.27 -13.58 -15.78
C ILE A 1183 -7.72 -12.15 -15.85
N GLY A 1184 -6.81 -11.86 -16.77
CA GLY A 1184 -6.22 -10.54 -16.94
C GLY A 1184 -7.22 -9.48 -17.43
N GLU A 1185 -8.12 -9.84 -18.35
CA GLU A 1185 -9.21 -8.95 -18.80
C GLU A 1185 -10.20 -8.66 -17.67
N ALA A 1186 -10.54 -9.66 -16.86
CA ALA A 1186 -11.43 -9.48 -15.71
C ALA A 1186 -10.82 -8.54 -14.66
N ILE A 1187 -9.52 -8.69 -14.36
CA ILE A 1187 -8.79 -7.79 -13.45
C ILE A 1187 -8.70 -6.38 -14.03
N LEU A 1188 -8.39 -6.25 -15.33
CA LEU A 1188 -8.33 -4.97 -16.04
C LEU A 1188 -9.67 -4.23 -15.96
N ASN A 1189 -10.78 -4.92 -16.24
CA ASN A 1189 -12.12 -4.35 -16.17
C ASN A 1189 -12.49 -3.95 -14.74
N ALA A 1190 -12.16 -4.77 -13.73
CA ALA A 1190 -12.37 -4.42 -12.33
C ALA A 1190 -11.62 -3.15 -11.92
N LYS A 1191 -10.38 -2.97 -12.41
CA LYS A 1191 -9.59 -1.75 -12.17
C LYS A 1191 -10.17 -0.51 -12.87
N ARG A 1192 -10.76 -0.67 -14.06
CA ARG A 1192 -11.39 0.44 -14.82
C ARG A 1192 -12.64 1.00 -14.17
N GLU A 1193 -13.28 0.25 -13.29
CA GLU A 1193 -14.41 0.72 -12.48
C GLU A 1193 -13.97 1.53 -11.24
N MET A 1194 -12.66 1.67 -11.02
CA MET A 1194 -12.10 2.41 -9.88
C MET A 1194 -11.58 3.77 -10.30
N VAL A 1195 -11.56 4.71 -9.36
CA VAL A 1195 -10.94 6.02 -9.56
C VAL A 1195 -9.42 5.86 -9.58
N GLY A 1196 -8.74 6.43 -10.58
CA GLY A 1196 -7.28 6.35 -10.75
C GLY A 1196 -6.46 6.91 -9.57
N THR A 1197 -7.08 7.70 -8.68
CA THR A 1197 -6.44 8.20 -7.45
C THR A 1197 -6.46 7.19 -6.30
N ASN A 1198 -7.22 6.08 -6.39
CA ASN A 1198 -7.26 5.07 -5.35
C ASN A 1198 -5.92 4.30 -5.31
N PRO A 1199 -5.13 4.40 -4.22
CA PRO A 1199 -3.82 3.75 -4.13
C PRO A 1199 -3.91 2.23 -4.17
N MET A 1200 -5.04 1.63 -3.79
CA MET A 1200 -5.25 0.18 -3.82
C MET A 1200 -5.17 -0.41 -5.23
N LEU A 1201 -5.38 0.38 -6.29
CA LEU A 1201 -5.17 -0.05 -7.67
C LEU A 1201 -3.79 -0.66 -7.92
N ASN A 1202 -2.78 -0.19 -7.19
CA ASN A 1202 -1.41 -0.67 -7.27
C ASN A 1202 -1.19 -1.98 -6.49
N ASN A 1203 -2.10 -2.32 -5.57
CA ASN A 1203 -1.94 -3.43 -4.64
C ASN A 1203 -2.35 -4.78 -5.24
N TRP A 1204 -3.39 -4.81 -6.09
CA TRP A 1204 -3.85 -6.06 -6.71
C TRP A 1204 -3.01 -6.42 -7.93
N VAL A 1205 -2.19 -7.47 -7.78
CA VAL A 1205 -1.25 -7.97 -8.79
C VAL A 1205 -1.64 -9.38 -9.20
N LEU A 1206 -1.54 -9.66 -10.51
CA LEU A 1206 -1.66 -11.00 -11.06
C LEU A 1206 -0.27 -11.65 -11.19
N LEU A 1207 -0.07 -12.74 -10.45
CA LEU A 1207 1.07 -13.64 -10.66
C LEU A 1207 0.58 -14.87 -11.42
N GLY A 1208 0.78 -14.87 -12.73
CA GLY A 1208 0.22 -15.85 -13.64
C GLY A 1208 0.17 -15.33 -15.07
N ASP A 1209 -0.32 -16.18 -15.97
CA ASP A 1209 -0.58 -15.83 -17.36
C ASP A 1209 -1.85 -14.93 -17.45
N PRO A 1210 -1.76 -13.70 -17.97
CA PRO A 1210 -2.92 -12.82 -18.08
C PRO A 1210 -3.98 -13.34 -19.07
N ALA A 1211 -3.64 -14.20 -20.02
CA ALA A 1211 -4.60 -14.84 -20.92
C ALA A 1211 -5.07 -16.22 -20.43
N LEU A 1212 -4.89 -16.53 -19.15
CA LEU A 1212 -5.45 -17.74 -18.57
C LEU A 1212 -6.99 -17.67 -18.63
N PRO A 1213 -7.69 -18.71 -19.16
CA PRO A 1213 -9.14 -18.72 -19.24
C PRO A 1213 -9.73 -18.71 -17.84
N LEU A 1214 -10.58 -17.72 -17.62
CA LEU A 1214 -11.49 -17.68 -16.49
C LEU A 1214 -12.83 -18.35 -16.86
N ARG A 1215 -13.19 -18.29 -18.14
CA ARG A 1215 -14.37 -18.93 -18.75
C ARG A 1215 -13.96 -20.01 -19.75
#